data_AF-A0A094D418-F1
#
_entry.id   AF-A0A094D418-F1
#
_cell.length_a   1.000
_cell.length_b   1.000
_cell.length_c   1.000
_cell.angle_alpha   90.00
_cell.angle_beta   90.00
_cell.angle_gamma   90.00
#
_symmetry.space_group_name_H-M   'P 1'
#
loop_
_entity.id
_entity.type
_entity.pdbx_description
1 polymer ?
#
loop_
_entity_poly.entity_id
_entity_poly.type
_entity_poly.pdbx_seq_one_letter_code
_entity_poly.pdbx_strand_id
1 'polypeptide(L)'
;MATPTTDEAEASKAVQHTGKHGIDDGEAPAAAVAAIPKKKGPPPEKPENRRNRHYVIVSFWAIAIFIGLPIWWWTTAIYRAELPLDAMMDWADGRACRPVFPLRISIDTGSLQDQEAQNLLRATQHALDDLNDFSAHHLRLQLSGPSQIPLLTPANTSVVPTPNQDDEEVALLVRLLPGQTTEAVLQPYSPTLDIHYTPNQVPTSASSSAPLATYIATNLREIFAEEQAMIAYLLATSSSPPERSPKALAPEVAESLAKRSTRSMKYSRTYHLTFSLFTPSDTPSTWAIEQALEEHMKPLLDSFSAISNFTIDTQVQLYAQTGVTGDVLRKEDLSGFINHAEWPLSPSIGGAPTLNFIIYIGDMEVEGGSKSWLIPQWGGVIIQPNVDDLRPAMLTFSNHLLALIGAPESLTLPLRLNTLTRVRSAGLLLKASSTLGSLARLTLALPSISIPRSVADGVSTTIAHLEAACGGLGGVAGLENARVAEEAAEKAFFEKIFKAPTTTQISTSHPPPPPPPTPQSPRPPSPQLQTPQSPRRQTNTPPPSTHQAKMLPRLLLTARSALRPSACLAKCVVPRATAPLSTAVLAKTAAAATTRPTAVSAAVVVKKGVDGVTEQVRGMKVRASVKKLCEGCKSVRRKGGKKGKGHVYIICSLNPKHKQRQG
;
A
#
# COMPACT_ATOMS: atom_id res chain seq x y z
N MET A 1 -44.14 25.81 37.42
CA MET A 1 -44.09 26.40 38.78
C MET A 1 -43.24 25.51 39.66
N ALA A 2 -42.67 26.05 40.75
CA ALA A 2 -41.84 25.34 41.75
C ALA A 2 -40.54 24.69 41.22
N THR A 3 -39.46 25.46 41.32
CA THR A 3 -38.08 24.99 41.62
C THR A 3 -37.87 25.11 43.15
N PRO A 4 -36.71 24.79 43.79
CA PRO A 4 -35.40 24.44 43.22
C PRO A 4 -34.63 23.27 43.91
N THR A 5 -33.37 23.16 43.49
CA THR A 5 -32.20 22.43 44.03
C THR A 5 -32.03 22.33 45.55
N THR A 6 -31.31 21.28 45.97
CA THR A 6 -30.32 21.36 47.07
C THR A 6 -28.99 20.78 46.59
N ASP A 7 -27.88 21.36 47.07
CA ASP A 7 -26.50 20.96 46.76
C ASP A 7 -25.59 21.36 47.94
N GLU A 8 -24.33 20.93 47.88
CA GLU A 8 -23.21 21.23 48.79
C GLU A 8 -23.26 20.69 50.23
N ALA A 9 -22.06 20.59 50.81
CA ALA A 9 -21.78 20.12 52.15
C ALA A 9 -20.58 20.90 52.70
N GLU A 10 -20.52 21.15 54.00
CA GLU A 10 -19.36 21.76 54.65
C GLU A 10 -18.97 21.03 55.94
N ALA A 11 -17.68 21.06 56.28
CA ALA A 11 -17.12 20.43 57.47
C ALA A 11 -16.21 21.43 58.21
N SER A 12 -16.19 21.38 59.54
CA SER A 12 -15.31 22.22 60.35
C SER A 12 -14.89 21.60 61.69
N LYS A 13 -13.85 22.20 62.28
CA LYS A 13 -13.09 21.78 63.47
C LYS A 13 -13.79 22.27 64.77
N ALA A 14 -13.33 22.00 66.00
CA ALA A 14 -12.16 21.25 66.50
C ALA A 14 -12.60 20.26 67.63
N VAL A 15 -12.03 20.07 68.84
CA VAL A 15 -10.94 20.70 69.64
C VAL A 15 -10.21 19.56 70.40
N GLN A 16 -8.94 19.74 70.78
CA GLN A 16 -8.29 18.97 71.85
C GLN A 16 -7.89 19.90 73.00
N HIS A 17 -8.05 19.45 74.25
CA HIS A 17 -7.37 20.07 75.40
C HIS A 17 -7.00 19.01 76.45
N THR A 18 -5.98 19.31 77.26
CA THR A 18 -5.21 18.32 78.03
C THR A 18 -5.23 18.56 79.54
N GLY A 19 -4.94 17.49 80.30
CA GLY A 19 -4.59 17.54 81.72
C GLY A 19 -5.69 17.06 82.67
N LYS A 20 -5.37 16.63 83.90
CA LYS A 20 -4.05 16.26 84.47
C LYS A 20 -4.30 15.36 85.69
N HIS A 21 -3.41 14.41 85.98
CA HIS A 21 -3.53 13.60 87.20
C HIS A 21 -3.41 14.45 88.48
N GLY A 22 -4.25 14.11 89.45
CA GLY A 22 -4.06 14.33 90.89
C GLY A 22 -4.43 13.03 91.61
N ILE A 23 -3.77 12.74 92.73
CA ILE A 23 -4.02 11.60 93.62
C ILE A 23 -4.17 12.20 95.01
N ASP A 24 -5.16 11.76 95.76
CA ASP A 24 -5.21 11.82 97.23
C ASP A 24 -6.03 10.61 97.72
N ASP A 25 -5.63 10.04 98.85
CA ASP A 25 -6.11 8.73 99.32
C ASP A 25 -7.39 8.83 100.18
N GLY A 26 -8.23 7.80 100.11
CA GLY A 26 -9.46 7.70 100.89
C GLY A 26 -9.98 6.26 101.03
N GLU A 27 -10.10 5.79 102.26
CA GLU A 27 -10.47 4.42 102.65
C GLU A 27 -11.79 3.95 101.98
N ALA A 28 -11.77 2.82 101.29
CA ALA A 28 -12.90 2.32 100.51
C ALA A 28 -13.66 1.16 101.20
N PRO A 29 -14.93 1.33 101.60
CA PRO A 29 -15.76 0.22 102.06
C PRO A 29 -16.11 -0.72 100.89
N ALA A 30 -15.81 -2.02 101.06
CA ALA A 30 -15.81 -3.00 99.97
C ALA A 30 -17.22 -3.49 99.53
N ALA A 31 -17.98 -2.63 98.84
CA ALA A 31 -19.34 -2.94 98.39
C ALA A 31 -19.75 -2.33 97.01
N ALA A 32 -18.80 -2.08 96.09
CA ALA A 32 -19.07 -1.37 94.82
C ALA A 32 -18.37 -1.95 93.57
N VAL A 33 -18.33 -3.29 93.42
CA VAL A 33 -17.74 -3.95 92.23
C VAL A 33 -18.81 -4.55 91.32
N ALA A 34 -18.56 -4.46 90.00
CA ALA A 34 -19.31 -5.12 88.92
C ALA A 34 -20.74 -4.62 88.57
N ALA A 35 -20.84 -3.36 88.13
CA ALA A 35 -21.99 -2.86 87.35
C ALA A 35 -21.61 -2.48 85.90
N ILE A 36 -20.77 -3.28 85.22
CA ILE A 36 -20.52 -3.10 83.77
C ILE A 36 -21.81 -3.47 83.02
N PRO A 37 -22.41 -2.56 82.23
CA PRO A 37 -23.62 -2.87 81.47
C PRO A 37 -23.29 -3.82 80.32
N LYS A 38 -23.47 -5.14 80.56
CA LYS A 38 -23.47 -6.15 79.50
C LYS A 38 -24.53 -5.79 78.46
N LYS A 39 -24.12 -5.25 77.30
CA LYS A 39 -24.98 -5.17 76.11
C LYS A 39 -25.55 -6.57 75.87
N LYS A 40 -26.87 -6.73 76.00
CA LYS A 40 -27.54 -8.01 75.71
C LYS A 40 -27.27 -8.35 74.24
N GLY A 41 -26.53 -9.44 74.01
CA GLY A 41 -26.49 -10.07 72.69
C GLY A 41 -27.89 -10.56 72.31
N PRO A 42 -28.19 -10.68 71.00
CA PRO A 42 -29.46 -11.25 70.56
C PRO A 42 -29.64 -12.70 71.07
N PRO A 43 -30.89 -13.16 71.25
CA PRO A 43 -31.16 -14.51 71.75
C PRO A 43 -30.61 -15.60 70.81
N PRO A 44 -30.26 -16.79 71.34
CA PRO A 44 -29.65 -17.85 70.55
C PRO A 44 -30.56 -18.35 69.42
N GLU A 45 -29.99 -18.53 68.23
CA GLU A 45 -30.75 -18.96 67.04
C GLU A 45 -31.27 -20.39 67.18
N LYS A 46 -32.53 -20.62 66.76
CA LYS A 46 -33.08 -21.98 66.61
C LYS A 46 -32.24 -22.77 65.58
N PRO A 47 -31.96 -24.06 65.81
CA PRO A 47 -31.09 -24.85 64.92
C PRO A 47 -31.66 -25.01 63.51
N GLU A 48 -32.99 -24.96 63.36
CA GLU A 48 -33.68 -24.93 62.07
C GLU A 48 -33.35 -23.69 61.25
N ASN A 49 -33.34 -22.49 61.86
CA ASN A 49 -32.94 -21.25 61.19
C ASN A 49 -31.49 -21.32 60.70
N ARG A 50 -30.60 -21.95 61.48
CA ARG A 50 -29.21 -22.20 61.07
C ARG A 50 -29.14 -23.13 59.86
N ARG A 51 -29.90 -24.23 59.85
CA ARG A 51 -29.97 -25.14 58.68
C ARG A 51 -30.52 -24.44 57.45
N ASN A 52 -31.58 -23.66 57.59
CA ASN A 52 -32.19 -22.92 56.47
C ASN A 52 -31.24 -21.83 55.94
N ARG A 53 -30.50 -21.12 56.80
CA ARG A 53 -29.43 -20.21 56.37
C ARG A 53 -28.34 -20.93 55.58
N HIS A 54 -27.91 -22.12 56.01
CA HIS A 54 -26.95 -22.92 55.24
C HIS A 54 -27.50 -23.33 53.87
N TYR A 55 -28.76 -23.76 53.77
CA TYR A 55 -29.37 -24.08 52.46
C TYR A 55 -29.49 -22.86 51.53
N VAL A 56 -29.83 -21.67 52.06
CA VAL A 56 -29.88 -20.42 51.28
C VAL A 56 -28.48 -19.99 50.81
N ILE A 57 -27.44 -20.16 51.63
CA ILE A 57 -26.05 -19.88 51.23
C ILE A 57 -25.61 -20.88 50.15
N VAL A 58 -25.94 -22.17 50.29
CA VAL A 58 -25.59 -23.20 49.31
C VAL A 58 -26.34 -22.99 47.99
N SER A 59 -27.63 -22.62 48.00
CA SER A 59 -28.37 -22.35 46.75
C SER A 59 -27.87 -21.08 46.05
N PHE A 60 -27.52 -20.03 46.80
CA PHE A 60 -26.87 -18.83 46.25
C PHE A 60 -25.54 -19.19 45.57
N TRP A 61 -24.65 -19.93 46.24
CA TRP A 61 -23.37 -20.34 45.65
C TRP A 61 -23.54 -21.31 44.49
N ALA A 62 -24.54 -22.21 44.51
CA ALA A 62 -24.85 -23.08 43.38
C ALA A 62 -25.29 -22.26 42.15
N ILE A 63 -26.18 -21.28 42.31
CA ILE A 63 -26.59 -20.37 41.22
C ILE A 63 -25.38 -19.54 40.74
N ALA A 64 -24.57 -19.02 41.65
CA ALA A 64 -23.38 -18.25 41.31
C ALA A 64 -22.35 -19.07 40.52
N ILE A 65 -22.14 -20.35 40.85
CA ILE A 65 -21.15 -21.23 40.21
C ILE A 65 -21.68 -21.86 38.91
N PHE A 66 -22.93 -22.35 38.88
CA PHE A 66 -23.48 -23.05 37.72
C PHE A 66 -24.15 -22.14 36.68
N ILE A 67 -24.54 -20.92 37.05
CA ILE A 67 -25.22 -19.98 36.14
C ILE A 67 -24.46 -18.65 36.07
N GLY A 68 -24.10 -18.07 37.21
CA GLY A 68 -23.39 -16.79 37.28
C GLY A 68 -22.02 -16.83 36.60
N LEU A 69 -21.18 -17.80 36.96
CA LEU A 69 -19.79 -17.92 36.48
C LEU A 69 -19.72 -18.22 34.96
N PRO A 70 -20.51 -19.15 34.39
CA PRO A 70 -20.52 -19.38 32.94
C PRO A 70 -21.04 -18.18 32.14
N ILE A 71 -22.09 -17.50 32.61
CA ILE A 71 -22.62 -16.29 31.94
C ILE A 71 -21.61 -15.15 32.05
N TRP A 72 -21.00 -14.93 33.21
CA TRP A 72 -19.95 -13.94 33.40
C TRP A 72 -18.74 -14.22 32.50
N TRP A 73 -18.26 -15.47 32.44
CA TRP A 73 -17.16 -15.85 31.55
C TRP A 73 -17.51 -15.61 30.08
N TRP A 74 -18.70 -16.03 29.64
CA TRP A 74 -19.14 -15.85 28.25
C TRP A 74 -19.36 -14.37 27.86
N THR A 75 -19.81 -13.54 28.80
CA THR A 75 -20.04 -12.09 28.56
C THR A 75 -18.80 -11.22 28.76
N THR A 76 -17.76 -11.72 29.43
CA THR A 76 -16.46 -11.02 29.59
C THR A 76 -15.37 -11.57 28.66
N ALA A 77 -15.58 -12.72 28.02
CA ALA A 77 -14.68 -13.27 27.03
C ALA A 77 -14.61 -12.37 25.78
N ILE A 78 -13.43 -11.79 25.55
CA ILE A 78 -13.14 -11.00 24.36
C ILE A 78 -12.94 -11.94 23.16
N TYR A 79 -13.75 -11.79 22.11
CA TYR A 79 -13.55 -12.58 20.88
C TYR A 79 -12.24 -12.22 20.19
N ARG A 80 -11.45 -13.26 19.91
CA ARG A 80 -10.19 -13.20 19.16
C ARG A 80 -10.22 -14.27 18.08
N ALA A 81 -10.21 -13.86 16.81
CA ALA A 81 -9.97 -14.78 15.71
C ALA A 81 -8.54 -15.32 15.76
N GLU A 82 -8.37 -16.58 15.36
CA GLU A 82 -7.06 -17.20 15.16
C GLU A 82 -6.45 -16.67 13.85
N LEU A 83 -5.12 -16.50 13.83
CA LEU A 83 -4.37 -15.99 12.68
C LEU A 83 -3.19 -16.92 12.38
N PRO A 84 -2.82 -17.13 11.10
CA PRO A 84 -1.69 -17.98 10.70
C PRO A 84 -0.37 -17.22 10.90
N LEU A 85 0.00 -16.95 12.15
CA LEU A 85 1.11 -16.07 12.52
C LEU A 85 2.45 -16.49 11.88
N ASP A 86 2.75 -17.78 11.84
CA ASP A 86 3.99 -18.30 11.24
C ASP A 86 4.05 -17.98 9.75
N ALA A 87 2.96 -18.22 9.01
CA ALA A 87 2.86 -17.87 7.59
C ALA A 87 2.96 -16.34 7.35
N MET A 88 2.37 -15.52 8.22
CA MET A 88 2.49 -14.06 8.15
C MET A 88 3.94 -13.59 8.35
N MET A 89 4.70 -14.24 9.22
CA MET A 89 6.14 -13.98 9.39
C MET A 89 6.96 -14.55 8.22
N ASP A 90 6.61 -15.72 7.67
CA ASP A 90 7.28 -16.31 6.52
C ASP A 90 7.13 -15.45 5.25
N TRP A 91 5.99 -14.80 5.07
CA TRP A 91 5.80 -13.77 4.04
C TRP A 91 6.66 -12.54 4.31
N ALA A 92 6.63 -12.00 5.53
CA ALA A 92 7.35 -10.79 5.90
C ALA A 92 8.88 -10.93 5.88
N ASP A 93 9.40 -12.11 6.21
CA ASP A 93 10.83 -12.43 6.22
C ASP A 93 11.31 -13.01 4.86
N GLY A 94 10.46 -12.99 3.83
CA GLY A 94 10.80 -13.47 2.49
C GLY A 94 11.16 -14.96 2.42
N ARG A 95 10.55 -15.80 3.27
CA ARG A 95 10.66 -17.27 3.25
C ARG A 95 9.59 -17.91 2.36
N ALA A 96 8.35 -17.40 2.38
CA ALA A 96 7.22 -17.96 1.62
C ALA A 96 7.34 -17.73 0.10
N CYS A 97 7.81 -16.57 -0.32
CA CYS A 97 8.03 -16.22 -1.73
C CYS A 97 9.48 -15.76 -1.94
N ARG A 98 10.09 -16.23 -3.03
CA ARG A 98 11.29 -15.62 -3.61
C ARG A 98 10.84 -14.92 -4.90
N PRO A 99 10.85 -13.59 -4.97
CA PRO A 99 10.39 -12.89 -6.17
C PRO A 99 11.38 -13.15 -7.32
N VAL A 100 10.92 -13.88 -8.32
CA VAL A 100 11.65 -14.14 -9.57
C VAL A 100 10.85 -13.53 -10.73
N PHE A 101 11.54 -12.85 -11.62
CA PHE A 101 10.99 -12.18 -12.80
C PHE A 101 11.49 -12.93 -14.04
N PRO A 102 10.82 -14.01 -14.46
CA PRO A 102 11.16 -14.72 -15.70
C PRO A 102 10.68 -13.90 -16.90
N LEU A 103 11.59 -13.17 -17.54
CA LEU A 103 11.25 -12.40 -18.74
C LEU A 103 11.27 -13.32 -19.95
N ARG A 104 10.09 -13.56 -20.53
CA ARG A 104 9.96 -14.34 -21.77
C ARG A 104 10.28 -13.46 -22.97
N ILE A 105 11.28 -13.88 -23.74
CA ILE A 105 11.70 -13.21 -24.96
C ILE A 105 11.47 -14.19 -26.10
N SER A 106 10.58 -13.85 -27.03
CA SER A 106 10.36 -14.66 -28.23
C SER A 106 11.39 -14.28 -29.29
N ILE A 107 11.92 -15.27 -30.01
CA ILE A 107 12.83 -15.08 -31.14
C ILE A 107 12.12 -15.57 -32.40
N ASP A 108 11.80 -14.63 -33.29
CA ASP A 108 11.39 -14.85 -34.67
C ASP A 108 12.65 -15.02 -35.53
N THR A 109 12.90 -16.27 -35.93
CA THR A 109 14.06 -16.68 -36.74
C THR A 109 13.83 -16.55 -38.25
N GLY A 110 12.66 -16.08 -38.69
CA GLY A 110 12.32 -15.82 -40.08
C GLY A 110 12.48 -17.04 -41.00
N SER A 111 13.64 -17.14 -41.67
CA SER A 111 13.94 -18.17 -42.69
C SER A 111 15.11 -19.11 -42.33
N LEU A 112 15.58 -19.11 -41.08
CA LEU A 112 16.56 -20.10 -40.61
C LEU A 112 15.93 -21.50 -40.51
N GLN A 113 16.73 -22.57 -40.61
CA GLN A 113 16.23 -23.93 -40.40
C GLN A 113 15.99 -24.18 -38.90
N ASP A 114 15.01 -25.03 -38.55
CA ASP A 114 14.70 -25.39 -37.16
C ASP A 114 15.94 -25.83 -36.36
N GLN A 115 16.83 -26.61 -36.96
CA GLN A 115 18.03 -27.07 -36.26
C GLN A 115 19.03 -25.93 -35.96
N GLU A 116 19.08 -24.91 -36.81
CA GLU A 116 19.90 -23.70 -36.64
C GLU A 116 19.27 -22.77 -35.60
N ALA A 117 17.95 -22.57 -35.68
CA ALA A 117 17.15 -21.83 -34.71
C ALA A 117 17.30 -22.40 -33.29
N GLN A 118 17.16 -23.72 -33.11
CA GLN A 118 17.32 -24.42 -31.83
C GLN A 118 18.77 -24.33 -31.31
N ASN A 119 19.77 -24.29 -32.19
CA ASN A 119 21.17 -24.10 -31.79
C ASN A 119 21.47 -22.66 -31.38
N LEU A 120 20.96 -21.66 -32.13
CA LEU A 120 21.08 -20.25 -31.82
C LEU A 120 20.38 -19.92 -30.49
N LEU A 121 19.18 -20.44 -30.26
CA LEU A 121 18.44 -20.32 -29.01
C LEU A 121 19.28 -20.81 -27.82
N ARG A 122 19.84 -22.02 -27.92
CA ARG A 122 20.62 -22.65 -26.85
C ARG A 122 21.92 -21.90 -26.58
N ALA A 123 22.64 -21.48 -27.62
CA ALA A 123 23.87 -20.70 -27.49
C ALA A 123 23.62 -19.31 -26.88
N THR A 124 22.52 -18.65 -27.27
CA THR A 124 22.16 -17.32 -26.74
C THR A 124 21.69 -17.41 -25.29
N GLN A 125 20.94 -18.46 -24.92
CA GLN A 125 20.53 -18.68 -23.53
C GLN A 125 21.75 -18.98 -22.64
N HIS A 126 22.72 -19.77 -23.10
CA HIS A 126 23.98 -20.02 -22.39
C HIS A 126 24.75 -18.70 -22.17
N ALA A 127 24.93 -17.90 -23.23
CA ALA A 127 25.60 -16.61 -23.14
C ALA A 127 24.86 -15.59 -22.23
N LEU A 128 23.54 -15.68 -22.11
CA LEU A 128 22.76 -14.87 -21.18
C LEU A 128 22.91 -15.32 -19.73
N ASP A 129 22.83 -16.62 -19.45
CA ASP A 129 22.99 -17.12 -18.08
C ASP A 129 24.45 -16.99 -17.59
N ASP A 130 25.46 -17.09 -18.48
CA ASP A 130 26.88 -16.78 -18.18
C ASP A 130 27.10 -15.31 -17.78
N LEU A 131 26.31 -14.39 -18.36
CA LEU A 131 26.41 -12.94 -18.13
C LEU A 131 25.54 -12.46 -16.95
N ASN A 132 24.76 -13.34 -16.31
CA ASN A 132 23.76 -12.93 -15.31
C ASN A 132 24.22 -13.11 -13.85
N ASP A 133 24.69 -12.02 -13.24
CA ASP A 133 25.04 -11.92 -11.81
C ASP A 133 23.82 -11.96 -10.85
N PHE A 134 22.56 -11.93 -11.32
CA PHE A 134 21.37 -11.67 -10.48
C PHE A 134 20.23 -12.68 -10.67
N SER A 135 20.19 -13.70 -9.81
CA SER A 135 19.27 -14.85 -9.89
C SER A 135 17.77 -14.55 -9.70
N ALA A 136 17.37 -13.31 -9.42
CA ALA A 136 15.95 -12.92 -9.36
C ALA A 136 15.42 -12.43 -10.72
N HIS A 137 16.30 -12.08 -11.67
CA HIS A 137 15.91 -11.56 -12.99
C HIS A 137 16.57 -12.42 -14.06
N HIS A 138 15.81 -13.34 -14.65
CA HIS A 138 16.31 -14.23 -15.71
C HIS A 138 15.57 -13.97 -17.02
N LEU A 139 16.34 -13.67 -18.06
CA LEU A 139 15.84 -13.69 -19.43
C LEU A 139 15.72 -15.15 -19.88
N ARG A 140 14.53 -15.54 -20.34
CA ARG A 140 14.23 -16.88 -20.85
C ARG A 140 13.80 -16.77 -22.31
N LEU A 141 14.63 -17.30 -23.18
CA LEU A 141 14.42 -17.28 -24.62
C LEU A 141 13.48 -18.41 -25.03
N GLN A 142 12.55 -18.11 -25.92
CA GLN A 142 11.67 -19.06 -26.59
C GLN A 142 11.68 -18.74 -28.09
N LEU A 143 11.53 -19.74 -28.95
CA LEU A 143 11.31 -19.49 -30.38
C LEU A 143 9.84 -19.16 -30.62
N SER A 144 9.55 -18.24 -31.55
CA SER A 144 8.18 -18.06 -32.03
C SER A 144 7.69 -19.38 -32.64
N GLY A 145 6.57 -19.92 -32.14
CA GLY A 145 5.92 -21.05 -32.79
C GLY A 145 5.54 -20.70 -34.23
N PRO A 146 5.44 -21.69 -35.14
CA PRO A 146 5.10 -21.43 -36.53
C PRO A 146 3.76 -20.70 -36.61
N SER A 147 3.78 -19.51 -37.22
CA SER A 147 2.63 -18.60 -37.29
C SER A 147 1.41 -19.30 -37.89
N GLN A 148 0.46 -19.70 -37.03
CA GLN A 148 -0.86 -20.16 -37.47
C GLN A 148 -1.66 -18.96 -37.97
N ILE A 149 -1.35 -18.51 -39.18
CA ILE A 149 -2.19 -17.61 -39.96
C ILE A 149 -3.55 -18.29 -40.09
N PRO A 150 -4.65 -17.72 -39.55
CA PRO A 150 -5.97 -18.32 -39.73
C PRO A 150 -6.34 -18.22 -41.21
N LEU A 151 -6.45 -19.36 -41.87
CA LEU A 151 -6.67 -19.42 -43.32
C LEU A 151 -8.08 -18.93 -43.67
N LEU A 152 -8.17 -17.67 -44.11
CA LEU A 152 -9.26 -17.10 -44.90
C LEU A 152 -10.69 -17.37 -44.37
N THR A 153 -11.00 -16.92 -43.16
CA THR A 153 -12.40 -16.67 -42.77
C THR A 153 -12.83 -15.28 -43.27
N PRO A 154 -13.92 -15.13 -44.03
CA PRO A 154 -14.33 -13.82 -44.55
C PRO A 154 -14.76 -12.87 -43.44
N ALA A 155 -14.50 -11.58 -43.62
CA ALA A 155 -14.76 -10.56 -42.62
C ALA A 155 -16.27 -10.39 -42.35
N ASN A 156 -16.72 -10.76 -41.14
CA ASN A 156 -17.75 -10.07 -40.33
C ASN A 156 -18.11 -10.83 -39.03
N THR A 157 -17.12 -11.12 -38.17
CA THR A 157 -17.40 -11.47 -36.77
C THR A 157 -16.35 -10.86 -35.84
N SER A 158 -16.74 -9.85 -35.06
CA SER A 158 -15.90 -9.25 -34.01
C SER A 158 -15.87 -10.14 -32.77
N VAL A 159 -15.19 -11.29 -32.87
CA VAL A 159 -14.94 -12.15 -31.71
C VAL A 159 -13.79 -11.54 -30.93
N VAL A 160 -14.10 -10.98 -29.76
CA VAL A 160 -13.07 -10.59 -28.77
C VAL A 160 -12.29 -11.86 -28.40
N PRO A 161 -10.96 -11.90 -28.55
CA PRO A 161 -10.19 -13.06 -28.15
C PRO A 161 -10.31 -13.22 -26.63
N THR A 162 -10.93 -14.32 -26.19
CA THR A 162 -10.83 -14.77 -24.80
C THR A 162 -9.36 -15.10 -24.53
N PRO A 163 -8.72 -14.54 -23.50
CA PRO A 163 -7.33 -14.86 -23.21
C PRO A 163 -7.22 -16.35 -22.85
N ASN A 164 -6.43 -17.12 -23.59
CA ASN A 164 -6.13 -18.48 -23.16
C ASN A 164 -5.21 -18.40 -21.95
N GLN A 165 -5.38 -19.34 -21.03
CA GLN A 165 -4.73 -19.29 -19.72
C GLN A 165 -3.21 -19.52 -19.78
N ASP A 166 -2.70 -19.91 -20.96
CA ASP A 166 -1.30 -20.21 -21.26
C ASP A 166 -0.63 -19.17 -22.21
N ASP A 167 -1.32 -18.09 -22.59
CA ASP A 167 -0.73 -16.97 -23.38
C ASP A 167 0.19 -16.10 -22.50
N GLU A 168 1.29 -16.70 -22.02
CA GLU A 168 2.21 -16.08 -21.06
C GLU A 168 2.96 -14.87 -21.65
N GLU A 169 2.73 -13.70 -21.04
CA GLU A 169 3.07 -12.37 -21.53
C GLU A 169 4.54 -12.22 -21.99
N VAL A 170 4.74 -12.12 -23.31
CA VAL A 170 6.06 -11.93 -23.94
C VAL A 170 6.57 -10.51 -23.68
N ALA A 171 7.73 -10.38 -23.04
CA ALA A 171 8.32 -9.10 -22.65
C ALA A 171 8.99 -8.36 -23.83
N LEU A 172 9.53 -9.10 -24.81
CA LEU A 172 10.17 -8.58 -26.02
C LEU A 172 10.11 -9.64 -27.14
N LEU A 173 9.82 -9.21 -28.37
CA LEU A 173 10.02 -9.99 -29.59
C LEU A 173 11.36 -9.60 -30.23
N VAL A 174 12.25 -10.56 -30.45
CA VAL A 174 13.48 -10.39 -31.25
C VAL A 174 13.24 -10.95 -32.64
N ARG A 175 13.40 -10.15 -33.69
CA ARG A 175 13.26 -10.61 -35.08
C ARG A 175 14.61 -10.63 -35.77
N LEU A 176 14.98 -11.77 -36.34
CA LEU A 176 16.24 -11.95 -37.06
C LEU A 176 16.05 -11.71 -38.56
N LEU A 177 16.67 -10.65 -39.08
CA LEU A 177 16.59 -10.25 -40.48
C LEU A 177 17.94 -10.47 -41.19
N PRO A 178 18.00 -11.11 -42.36
CA PRO A 178 19.26 -11.21 -43.11
C PRO A 178 19.72 -9.82 -43.56
N GLY A 179 21.01 -9.51 -43.41
CA GLY A 179 21.61 -8.22 -43.72
C GLY A 179 23.08 -8.31 -44.12
N GLN A 180 23.67 -7.16 -44.49
CA GLN A 180 25.11 -7.05 -44.81
C GLN A 180 25.97 -6.71 -43.59
N THR A 181 25.36 -6.16 -42.54
CA THR A 181 25.98 -5.72 -41.28
C THR A 181 25.23 -6.31 -40.09
N THR A 182 25.88 -6.36 -38.93
CA THR A 182 25.24 -6.72 -37.65
C THR A 182 24.79 -5.47 -36.92
N GLU A 183 23.50 -5.17 -36.99
CA GLU A 183 22.89 -3.97 -36.41
C GLU A 183 21.60 -4.35 -35.68
N ALA A 184 21.38 -3.80 -34.49
CA ALA A 184 20.21 -4.03 -33.67
C ALA A 184 19.39 -2.73 -33.57
N VAL A 185 18.12 -2.79 -33.95
CA VAL A 185 17.20 -1.64 -34.02
C VAL A 185 15.97 -1.94 -33.18
N LEU A 186 15.79 -1.18 -32.10
CA LEU A 186 14.61 -1.27 -31.24
C LEU A 186 13.47 -0.43 -31.82
N GLN A 187 12.31 -1.04 -32.06
CA GLN A 187 11.17 -0.36 -32.66
C GLN A 187 10.55 0.68 -31.71
N PRO A 188 10.25 1.92 -32.15
CA PRO A 188 9.76 2.98 -31.25
C PRO A 188 8.39 2.69 -30.61
N TYR A 189 7.52 1.98 -31.34
CA TYR A 189 6.09 1.82 -31.00
C TYR A 189 5.69 0.39 -30.63
N SER A 190 6.62 -0.58 -30.65
CA SER A 190 6.35 -1.97 -30.26
C SER A 190 7.51 -2.53 -29.42
N PRO A 191 7.28 -3.53 -28.56
CA PRO A 191 8.35 -4.26 -27.88
C PRO A 191 9.02 -5.24 -28.87
N THR A 192 9.62 -4.70 -29.93
CA THR A 192 10.27 -5.47 -31.00
C THR A 192 11.70 -4.98 -31.21
N LEU A 193 12.65 -5.90 -31.17
CA LEU A 193 14.06 -5.68 -31.49
C LEU A 193 14.36 -6.38 -32.81
N ASP A 194 14.46 -5.64 -33.90
CA ASP A 194 14.93 -6.18 -35.17
C ASP A 194 16.46 -6.27 -35.13
N ILE A 195 17.01 -7.44 -35.45
CA ILE A 195 18.47 -7.70 -35.48
C ILE A 195 18.84 -8.15 -36.87
N HIS A 196 19.61 -7.32 -37.56
CA HIS A 196 20.26 -7.68 -38.81
C HIS A 196 21.46 -8.58 -38.54
N TYR A 197 21.59 -9.67 -39.31
CA TYR A 197 22.69 -10.63 -39.19
C TYR A 197 23.24 -11.01 -40.58
N THR A 198 24.54 -11.30 -40.66
CA THR A 198 25.12 -11.88 -41.88
C THR A 198 25.01 -13.41 -41.81
N PRO A 199 24.70 -14.12 -42.92
CA PRO A 199 24.50 -15.58 -42.88
C PRO A 199 25.69 -16.38 -42.31
N ASN A 200 26.91 -15.88 -42.46
CA ASN A 200 28.14 -16.51 -41.99
C ASN A 200 28.28 -16.55 -40.45
N GLN A 201 27.39 -15.90 -39.70
CA GLN A 201 27.44 -15.80 -38.23
C GLN A 201 26.44 -16.74 -37.52
N VAL A 202 25.63 -17.48 -38.27
CA VAL A 202 24.64 -18.44 -37.74
C VAL A 202 25.35 -19.67 -37.15
N PRO A 203 25.04 -20.09 -35.91
CA PRO A 203 25.74 -21.21 -35.27
C PRO A 203 25.28 -22.58 -35.80
N THR A 204 26.14 -23.23 -36.56
CA THR A 204 25.99 -24.62 -37.02
C THR A 204 26.06 -25.65 -35.88
N SER A 205 26.49 -25.27 -34.68
CA SER A 205 26.53 -26.12 -33.48
C SER A 205 26.46 -25.30 -32.19
N ALA A 206 25.80 -25.83 -31.16
CA ALA A 206 25.60 -25.14 -29.88
C ALA A 206 26.83 -25.11 -28.95
N SER A 207 27.97 -25.69 -29.36
CA SER A 207 29.21 -25.76 -28.57
C SER A 207 30.30 -24.80 -29.04
N SER A 208 30.10 -24.09 -30.15
CA SER A 208 31.02 -23.06 -30.64
C SER A 208 30.66 -21.68 -30.08
N SER A 209 31.67 -20.85 -29.83
CA SER A 209 31.49 -19.42 -29.49
C SER A 209 30.82 -18.66 -30.64
N ALA A 210 29.50 -18.58 -30.61
CA ALA A 210 28.68 -18.06 -31.69
C ALA A 210 28.60 -16.52 -31.61
N PRO A 211 29.21 -15.76 -32.53
CA PRO A 211 29.30 -14.30 -32.41
C PRO A 211 27.92 -13.63 -32.44
N LEU A 212 26.98 -14.17 -33.22
CA LEU A 212 25.59 -13.70 -33.24
C LEU A 212 24.89 -13.93 -31.89
N ALA A 213 25.09 -15.10 -31.25
CA ALA A 213 24.50 -15.40 -29.95
C ALA A 213 25.03 -14.47 -28.84
N THR A 214 26.35 -14.24 -28.81
CA THR A 214 26.95 -13.28 -27.88
C THR A 214 26.45 -11.86 -28.13
N TYR A 215 26.33 -11.43 -29.40
CA TYR A 215 25.80 -10.12 -29.76
C TYR A 215 24.35 -9.93 -29.30
N ILE A 216 23.46 -10.91 -29.55
CA ILE A 216 22.07 -10.89 -29.07
C ILE A 216 22.04 -10.83 -27.54
N ALA A 217 22.81 -11.69 -26.85
CA ALA A 217 22.87 -11.72 -25.39
C ALA A 217 23.33 -10.39 -24.78
N THR A 218 24.33 -9.73 -25.39
CA THR A 218 24.82 -8.40 -24.95
C THR A 218 23.75 -7.32 -25.11
N ASN A 219 23.10 -7.24 -26.29
CA ASN A 219 22.02 -6.27 -26.54
C ASN A 219 20.84 -6.46 -25.58
N LEU A 220 20.40 -7.70 -25.37
CA LEU A 220 19.29 -8.01 -24.46
C LEU A 220 19.61 -7.64 -23.00
N ARG A 221 20.84 -7.92 -22.55
CA ARG A 221 21.31 -7.49 -21.22
C ARG A 221 21.29 -5.95 -21.09
N GLU A 222 21.71 -5.22 -22.11
CA GLU A 222 21.75 -3.75 -22.08
C GLU A 222 20.36 -3.12 -22.10
N ILE A 223 19.40 -3.68 -22.85
CA ILE A 223 17.99 -3.27 -22.81
C ILE A 223 17.40 -3.48 -21.41
N PHE A 224 17.62 -4.64 -20.77
CA PHE A 224 17.02 -4.93 -19.47
C PHE A 224 17.83 -4.45 -18.26
N ALA A 225 19.00 -3.82 -18.46
CA ALA A 225 19.87 -3.36 -17.37
C ALA A 225 19.19 -2.34 -16.44
N GLU A 226 18.37 -1.42 -16.97
CA GLU A 226 17.65 -0.43 -16.14
C GLU A 226 16.52 -1.10 -15.30
N GLU A 227 15.81 -2.09 -15.86
CA GLU A 227 14.83 -2.91 -15.14
C GLU A 227 15.51 -3.75 -14.04
N GLN A 228 16.61 -4.43 -14.39
CA GLN A 228 17.42 -5.26 -13.48
C GLN A 228 17.91 -4.44 -12.28
N ALA A 229 18.44 -3.24 -12.51
CA ALA A 229 18.93 -2.36 -11.46
C ALA A 229 17.81 -1.83 -10.55
N MET A 230 16.65 -1.46 -11.12
CA MET A 230 15.48 -1.04 -10.34
C MET A 230 14.94 -2.16 -9.44
N ILE A 231 14.83 -3.39 -9.96
CA ILE A 231 14.38 -4.55 -9.17
C ILE A 231 15.40 -4.88 -8.07
N ALA A 232 16.71 -4.88 -8.38
CA ALA A 232 17.76 -5.11 -7.39
C ALA A 232 17.74 -4.05 -6.26
N TYR A 233 17.51 -2.78 -6.60
CA TYR A 233 17.37 -1.70 -5.62
C TYR A 233 16.12 -1.88 -4.73
N LEU A 234 14.97 -2.27 -5.30
CA LEU A 234 13.77 -2.57 -4.51
C LEU A 234 13.99 -3.72 -3.53
N LEU A 235 14.62 -4.83 -3.96
CA LEU A 235 14.91 -5.96 -3.07
C LEU A 235 15.91 -5.57 -1.96
N ALA A 236 16.96 -4.81 -2.29
CA ALA A 236 17.97 -4.36 -1.33
C ALA A 236 17.47 -3.28 -0.34
N THR A 237 16.44 -2.50 -0.70
CA THR A 237 15.82 -1.51 0.19
C THR A 237 14.60 -2.04 0.95
N SER A 238 14.00 -3.15 0.50
CA SER A 238 13.03 -3.91 1.28
C SER A 238 13.67 -4.54 2.53
N SER A 239 12.88 -4.82 3.56
CA SER A 239 13.34 -5.42 4.82
C SER A 239 13.63 -6.92 4.71
N SER A 240 14.35 -7.34 3.68
CA SER A 240 14.77 -8.73 3.44
C SER A 240 16.00 -9.09 4.29
N PRO A 241 16.20 -10.37 4.66
CA PRO A 241 17.40 -10.80 5.36
C PRO A 241 18.67 -10.59 4.51
N PRO A 242 19.82 -10.16 5.09
CA PRO A 242 21.04 -9.82 4.34
C PRO A 242 21.70 -11.01 3.64
N GLU A 243 21.32 -12.24 3.98
CA GLU A 243 21.70 -13.47 3.28
C GLU A 243 21.01 -13.62 1.90
N ARG A 244 20.05 -12.74 1.58
CA ARG A 244 19.22 -12.77 0.35
C ARG A 244 19.18 -11.45 -0.42
N SER A 245 19.82 -10.39 0.10
CA SER A 245 20.00 -9.15 -0.68
C SER A 245 20.91 -9.41 -1.89
N PRO A 246 20.62 -8.84 -3.08
CA PRO A 246 21.49 -8.98 -4.23
C PRO A 246 22.90 -8.44 -3.97
N LYS A 247 23.86 -8.91 -4.78
CA LYS A 247 25.21 -8.34 -4.92
C LYS A 247 25.09 -6.81 -4.99
N ALA A 248 25.81 -6.11 -4.12
CA ALA A 248 25.62 -4.68 -3.93
C ALA A 248 25.78 -3.91 -5.25
N LEU A 249 24.75 -3.13 -5.62
CA LEU A 249 24.78 -2.25 -6.78
C LEU A 249 25.96 -1.28 -6.69
N ALA A 250 26.52 -0.89 -7.84
CA ALA A 250 27.50 0.18 -7.91
C ALA A 250 26.95 1.45 -7.23
N PRO A 251 27.72 2.15 -6.38
CA PRO A 251 27.20 3.20 -5.51
C PRO A 251 26.57 4.37 -6.29
N GLU A 252 27.11 4.69 -7.46
CA GLU A 252 26.57 5.69 -8.40
C GLU A 252 25.16 5.32 -8.92
N VAL A 253 24.95 4.04 -9.29
CA VAL A 253 23.66 3.51 -9.73
C VAL A 253 22.67 3.45 -8.56
N ALA A 254 23.14 3.09 -7.36
CA ALA A 254 22.31 3.13 -6.16
C ALA A 254 21.89 4.58 -5.80
N GLU A 255 22.76 5.57 -5.99
CA GLU A 255 22.46 6.98 -5.74
C GLU A 255 21.50 7.57 -6.79
N SER A 256 21.65 7.24 -8.07
CA SER A 256 20.73 7.69 -9.13
C SER A 256 19.33 7.09 -8.95
N LEU A 257 19.24 5.80 -8.60
CA LEU A 257 17.98 5.13 -8.27
C LEU A 257 17.34 5.68 -6.98
N ALA A 258 18.14 6.00 -5.95
CA ALA A 258 17.63 6.67 -4.74
C ALA A 258 17.06 8.06 -5.06
N LYS A 259 17.77 8.88 -5.87
CA LYS A 259 17.26 10.18 -6.35
C LYS A 259 15.94 10.00 -7.11
N ARG A 260 15.87 9.07 -8.06
CA ARG A 260 14.63 8.76 -8.81
C ARG A 260 13.50 8.31 -7.87
N SER A 261 13.78 7.45 -6.90
CA SER A 261 12.79 7.01 -5.91
C SER A 261 12.23 8.17 -5.09
N THR A 262 13.06 9.14 -4.68
CA THR A 262 12.60 10.36 -3.98
C THR A 262 11.87 11.35 -4.89
N ARG A 263 12.13 11.34 -6.20
CA ARG A 263 11.40 12.13 -7.21
C ARG A 263 10.01 11.56 -7.49
N SER A 264 9.92 10.24 -7.58
CA SER A 264 8.72 9.50 -7.96
C SER A 264 7.65 9.46 -6.87
N MET A 265 6.39 9.48 -7.29
CA MET A 265 5.23 9.18 -6.44
C MET A 265 5.22 7.71 -5.99
N LYS A 266 4.64 7.50 -4.81
CA LYS A 266 4.17 6.17 -4.40
C LYS A 266 3.13 5.66 -5.40
N TYR A 267 3.05 4.34 -5.55
CA TYR A 267 2.06 3.71 -6.41
C TYR A 267 0.64 3.98 -5.89
N SER A 268 -0.31 4.13 -6.81
CA SER A 268 -1.75 4.18 -6.55
C SER A 268 -2.51 3.55 -7.72
N ARG A 269 -3.67 2.95 -7.43
CA ARG A 269 -4.60 2.45 -8.47
C ARG A 269 -5.21 3.60 -9.29
N THR A 270 -5.36 4.78 -8.68
CA THR A 270 -5.89 6.01 -9.28
C THR A 270 -4.97 7.21 -9.03
N TYR A 271 -4.84 8.08 -10.02
CA TYR A 271 -4.19 9.39 -9.89
C TYR A 271 -5.13 10.50 -10.39
N HIS A 272 -5.10 11.65 -9.71
CA HIS A 272 -5.78 12.87 -10.16
C HIS A 272 -4.77 13.77 -10.86
N LEU A 273 -5.05 14.20 -12.08
CA LEU A 273 -4.21 15.13 -12.85
C LEU A 273 -4.92 16.50 -12.90
N THR A 274 -4.32 17.53 -12.30
CA THR A 274 -4.91 18.87 -12.24
C THR A 274 -4.11 19.82 -13.12
N PHE A 275 -4.67 20.16 -14.29
CA PHE A 275 -4.08 21.12 -15.23
C PHE A 275 -4.54 22.54 -14.90
N SER A 276 -3.60 23.43 -14.59
CA SER A 276 -3.88 24.80 -14.17
C SER A 276 -3.25 25.81 -15.12
N LEU A 277 -4.06 26.70 -15.69
CA LEU A 277 -3.56 27.89 -16.40
C LEU A 277 -3.56 29.08 -15.45
N PHE A 278 -2.40 29.69 -15.23
CA PHE A 278 -2.20 30.82 -14.34
C PHE A 278 -1.85 32.07 -15.13
N THR A 279 -2.62 33.14 -14.94
CA THR A 279 -2.49 34.39 -15.67
C THR A 279 -2.17 35.56 -14.72
N PRO A 280 -1.25 36.47 -15.07
CA PRO A 280 -1.05 37.71 -14.31
C PRO A 280 -2.17 38.74 -14.60
N SER A 281 -2.77 38.64 -15.78
CA SER A 281 -3.88 39.44 -16.32
C SER A 281 -5.23 38.75 -16.15
N ASP A 282 -6.32 39.49 -16.45
CA ASP A 282 -7.69 38.98 -16.60
C ASP A 282 -7.89 38.10 -17.86
N THR A 283 -6.90 38.10 -18.74
CA THR A 283 -6.91 37.54 -20.08
C THR A 283 -5.71 36.60 -20.28
N PRO A 284 -5.88 35.43 -20.91
CA PRO A 284 -7.16 34.82 -21.33
C PRO A 284 -7.92 34.17 -20.15
N SER A 285 -9.24 34.31 -20.14
CA SER A 285 -10.11 33.74 -19.10
C SER A 285 -10.56 32.29 -19.39
N THR A 286 -10.34 31.81 -20.61
CA THR A 286 -10.61 30.44 -21.07
C THR A 286 -9.48 29.95 -21.99
N TRP A 287 -9.37 28.64 -22.19
CA TRP A 287 -8.29 28.03 -22.97
C TRP A 287 -8.72 26.69 -23.58
N ALA A 288 -8.19 26.35 -24.75
CA ALA A 288 -8.56 25.17 -25.54
C ALA A 288 -7.90 23.86 -25.05
N ILE A 289 -7.78 23.69 -23.73
CA ILE A 289 -7.07 22.57 -23.11
C ILE A 289 -7.70 21.20 -23.39
N GLU A 290 -9.03 21.12 -23.52
CA GLU A 290 -9.74 19.85 -23.76
C GLU A 290 -9.26 19.16 -25.05
N GLN A 291 -9.13 19.90 -26.16
CA GLN A 291 -8.59 19.37 -27.42
C GLN A 291 -7.12 18.96 -27.29
N ALA A 292 -6.29 19.76 -26.60
CA ALA A 292 -4.87 19.44 -26.42
C ALA A 292 -4.65 18.21 -25.51
N LEU A 293 -5.54 17.99 -24.54
CA LEU A 293 -5.53 16.78 -23.70
C LEU A 293 -5.95 15.54 -24.52
N GLU A 294 -7.02 15.64 -25.32
CA GLU A 294 -7.51 14.55 -26.17
C GLU A 294 -6.48 14.17 -27.27
N GLU A 295 -5.81 15.16 -27.91
CA GLU A 295 -4.81 14.90 -28.96
C GLU A 295 -3.45 14.42 -28.43
N HIS A 296 -3.01 14.87 -27.24
CA HIS A 296 -1.63 14.64 -26.78
C HIS A 296 -1.48 13.85 -25.49
N MET A 297 -2.32 14.10 -24.48
CA MET A 297 -2.20 13.41 -23.19
C MET A 297 -2.94 12.07 -23.18
N LYS A 298 -4.13 11.99 -23.79
CA LYS A 298 -4.99 10.81 -23.71
C LYS A 298 -4.35 9.53 -24.28
N PRO A 299 -3.68 9.52 -25.45
CA PRO A 299 -3.02 8.30 -25.94
C PRO A 299 -1.95 7.76 -24.99
N LEU A 300 -1.28 8.65 -24.24
CA LEU A 300 -0.35 8.27 -23.17
C LEU A 300 -1.10 7.69 -21.96
N LEU A 301 -2.16 8.35 -21.49
CA LEU A 301 -2.94 7.90 -20.33
C LEU A 301 -3.64 6.56 -20.57
N ASP A 302 -4.21 6.35 -21.75
CA ASP A 302 -4.84 5.09 -22.15
C ASP A 302 -3.83 3.94 -22.16
N SER A 303 -2.57 4.19 -22.56
CA SER A 303 -1.48 3.20 -22.49
C SER A 303 -1.11 2.79 -21.06
N PHE A 304 -1.36 3.64 -20.06
CA PHE A 304 -1.17 3.31 -18.64
C PHE A 304 -2.35 2.57 -18.00
N SER A 305 -3.50 2.41 -18.68
CA SER A 305 -4.75 1.90 -18.07
C SER A 305 -4.63 0.53 -17.39
N ALA A 306 -3.78 -0.38 -17.90
CA ALA A 306 -3.46 -1.65 -17.24
C ALA A 306 -2.73 -1.49 -15.89
N ILE A 307 -2.07 -0.35 -15.67
CA ILE A 307 -1.19 -0.05 -14.51
C ILE A 307 -1.89 0.86 -13.50
N SER A 308 -2.49 1.97 -13.94
CA SER A 308 -3.18 2.94 -13.09
C SER A 308 -4.23 3.71 -13.90
N ASN A 309 -5.35 4.04 -13.26
CA ASN A 309 -6.37 4.89 -13.85
C ASN A 309 -6.07 6.38 -13.57
N PHE A 310 -6.45 7.25 -14.50
CA PHE A 310 -6.29 8.70 -14.37
C PHE A 310 -7.64 9.40 -14.47
N THR A 311 -7.81 10.45 -13.68
CA THR A 311 -8.91 11.40 -13.78
C THR A 311 -8.32 12.78 -13.98
N ILE A 312 -8.94 13.61 -14.82
CA ILE A 312 -8.38 14.90 -15.23
C ILE A 312 -9.32 16.02 -14.79
N ASP A 313 -8.76 16.97 -14.05
CA ASP A 313 -9.42 18.22 -13.65
C ASP A 313 -8.69 19.40 -14.31
N THR A 314 -9.42 20.40 -14.81
CA THR A 314 -8.85 21.59 -15.48
C THR A 314 -9.34 22.87 -14.80
N GLN A 315 -8.44 23.80 -14.49
CA GLN A 315 -8.75 25.07 -13.82
C GLN A 315 -7.98 26.25 -14.42
N VAL A 316 -8.55 27.46 -14.31
CA VAL A 316 -7.90 28.74 -14.68
C VAL A 316 -7.86 29.61 -13.44
N GLN A 317 -6.69 30.16 -13.10
CA GLN A 317 -6.51 31.08 -11.97
C GLN A 317 -6.01 32.43 -12.47
N LEU A 318 -6.87 33.43 -12.27
CA LEU A 318 -6.61 34.83 -12.60
C LEU A 318 -5.78 35.47 -11.48
N TYR A 319 -4.92 36.43 -11.83
CA TYR A 319 -4.10 37.23 -10.91
C TYR A 319 -3.15 36.43 -10.01
N ALA A 320 -2.51 35.39 -10.54
CA ALA A 320 -1.47 34.64 -9.82
C ALA A 320 -0.16 35.44 -9.76
N GLN A 321 0.08 36.17 -8.66
CA GLN A 321 1.38 36.83 -8.43
C GLN A 321 2.45 35.79 -8.07
N THR A 322 3.66 35.95 -8.62
CA THR A 322 4.82 35.14 -8.27
C THR A 322 5.46 35.64 -6.98
N GLY A 323 5.87 34.72 -6.08
CA GLY A 323 6.62 35.06 -4.87
C GLY A 323 8.06 35.55 -5.11
N VAL A 324 8.46 35.68 -6.38
CA VAL A 324 9.82 35.96 -6.85
C VAL A 324 9.75 37.05 -7.92
N THR A 325 10.70 38.00 -7.88
CA THR A 325 10.82 39.10 -8.84
C THR A 325 12.16 39.06 -9.58
N GLY A 326 12.12 38.95 -10.90
CA GLY A 326 13.30 38.89 -11.76
C GLY A 326 13.02 38.12 -13.05
N ASP A 327 13.79 38.41 -14.09
CA ASP A 327 13.64 37.80 -15.42
C ASP A 327 14.19 36.36 -15.48
N VAL A 328 15.18 36.06 -14.61
CA VAL A 328 15.79 34.74 -14.47
C VAL A 328 15.52 34.18 -13.07
N LEU A 329 14.80 33.07 -13.00
CA LEU A 329 14.51 32.29 -11.80
C LEU A 329 15.69 31.38 -11.46
N ARG A 330 16.27 31.56 -10.26
CA ARG A 330 17.33 30.69 -9.76
C ARG A 330 16.80 29.37 -9.23
N LYS A 331 17.67 28.36 -9.17
CA LYS A 331 17.30 27.03 -8.68
C LYS A 331 16.75 27.01 -7.24
N GLU A 332 17.26 27.87 -6.35
CA GLU A 332 16.72 28.04 -5.00
C GLU A 332 15.28 28.58 -5.00
N ASP A 333 15.00 29.55 -5.87
CA ASP A 333 13.76 30.32 -5.92
C ASP A 333 12.60 29.54 -6.58
N LEU A 334 12.89 28.50 -7.37
CA LEU A 334 11.87 27.59 -7.96
C LEU A 334 10.93 26.97 -6.92
N SER A 335 11.39 26.84 -5.66
CA SER A 335 10.57 26.35 -4.54
C SER A 335 9.70 27.44 -3.91
N GLY A 336 10.10 28.72 -4.01
CA GLY A 336 9.35 29.89 -3.55
C GLY A 336 8.43 30.49 -4.61
N PHE A 337 8.63 30.13 -5.90
CA PHE A 337 7.73 30.49 -7.00
C PHE A 337 6.29 30.00 -6.76
N ILE A 338 6.14 28.82 -6.14
CA ILE A 338 4.84 28.23 -5.80
C ILE A 338 4.35 28.74 -4.45
N ASN A 339 3.41 29.69 -4.46
CA ASN A 339 2.71 30.10 -3.25
C ASN A 339 1.56 29.14 -2.91
N HIS A 340 1.90 27.99 -2.30
CA HIS A 340 0.96 26.99 -1.80
C HIS A 340 -0.11 27.52 -0.82
N ALA A 341 0.03 28.74 -0.29
CA ALA A 341 -0.94 29.35 0.62
C ALA A 341 -1.98 30.24 -0.08
N GLU A 342 -1.69 30.71 -1.31
CA GLU A 342 -2.56 31.62 -2.08
C GLU A 342 -3.17 30.95 -3.31
N TRP A 343 -2.59 29.86 -3.81
CA TRP A 343 -3.07 29.14 -4.98
C TRP A 343 -4.14 28.09 -4.59
N PRO A 344 -5.42 28.26 -4.98
CA PRO A 344 -6.50 27.34 -4.60
C PRO A 344 -6.50 26.09 -5.51
N LEU A 345 -5.48 25.25 -5.34
CA LEU A 345 -5.37 23.98 -6.06
C LEU A 345 -6.52 23.04 -5.64
N SER A 346 -7.16 22.41 -6.63
CA SER A 346 -8.25 21.47 -6.38
C SER A 346 -7.81 20.33 -5.44
N PRO A 347 -8.52 20.08 -4.32
CA PRO A 347 -8.11 19.09 -3.32
C PRO A 347 -8.26 17.66 -3.86
N SER A 348 -7.45 16.74 -3.34
CA SER A 348 -7.48 15.32 -3.74
C SER A 348 -8.85 14.67 -3.50
N ILE A 349 -9.59 14.46 -4.58
CA ILE A 349 -10.86 13.74 -4.59
C ILE A 349 -10.60 12.26 -4.22
N GLY A 350 -11.51 11.64 -3.47
CA GLY A 350 -11.45 10.21 -3.13
C GLY A 350 -10.26 9.75 -2.27
N GLY A 351 -9.33 10.63 -1.89
CA GLY A 351 -8.10 10.29 -1.15
C GLY A 351 -6.95 9.78 -2.02
N ALA A 352 -7.08 9.80 -3.35
CA ALA A 352 -6.02 9.43 -4.27
C ALA A 352 -5.03 10.59 -4.51
N PRO A 353 -3.74 10.31 -4.80
CA PRO A 353 -2.72 11.34 -4.99
C PRO A 353 -2.99 12.24 -6.21
N THR A 354 -2.85 13.55 -6.03
CA THR A 354 -2.90 14.57 -7.08
C THR A 354 -1.51 14.83 -7.68
N LEU A 355 -1.49 15.08 -8.99
CA LEU A 355 -0.36 15.58 -9.76
C LEU A 355 -0.75 16.90 -10.42
N ASN A 356 0.03 17.94 -10.16
CA ASN A 356 -0.29 19.30 -10.56
C ASN A 356 0.53 19.68 -11.80
N PHE A 357 -0.12 20.10 -12.87
CA PHE A 357 0.53 20.56 -14.10
C PHE A 357 0.15 22.01 -14.35
N ILE A 358 1.09 22.93 -14.12
CA ILE A 358 0.83 24.37 -14.13
C ILE A 358 1.51 25.02 -15.33
N ILE A 359 0.72 25.71 -16.15
CA ILE A 359 1.19 26.65 -17.16
C ILE A 359 1.06 28.05 -16.56
N TYR A 360 2.17 28.76 -16.45
CA TYR A 360 2.22 30.15 -16.02
C TYR A 360 2.48 31.05 -17.23
N ILE A 361 1.64 32.06 -17.45
CA ILE A 361 1.84 33.03 -18.53
C ILE A 361 2.90 34.06 -18.12
N GLY A 362 4.01 34.09 -18.84
CA GLY A 362 5.07 35.08 -18.66
C GLY A 362 6.33 34.77 -19.49
N ASP A 363 7.27 35.71 -19.49
CA ASP A 363 8.49 35.63 -20.31
C ASP A 363 9.71 35.03 -19.57
N MET A 364 9.63 34.94 -18.24
CA MET A 364 10.70 34.54 -17.32
C MET A 364 11.35 33.19 -17.69
N GLU A 365 12.66 33.08 -17.50
CA GLU A 365 13.42 31.84 -17.75
C GLU A 365 14.02 31.25 -16.47
N VAL A 366 14.24 29.93 -16.42
CA VAL A 366 15.00 29.30 -15.34
C VAL A 366 16.49 29.34 -15.65
N GLU A 367 17.31 29.55 -14.62
CA GLU A 367 18.76 29.38 -14.63
C GLU A 367 19.19 28.12 -15.40
N GLY A 368 19.83 28.31 -16.56
CA GLY A 368 20.12 27.26 -17.54
C GLY A 368 19.27 27.31 -18.82
N GLY A 369 18.47 28.36 -19.04
CA GLY A 369 17.70 28.58 -20.28
C GLY A 369 16.51 27.64 -20.45
N SER A 370 16.08 26.97 -19.38
CA SER A 370 14.91 26.08 -19.39
C SER A 370 13.66 26.86 -19.02
N LYS A 371 12.54 26.64 -19.71
CA LYS A 371 11.24 27.25 -19.35
C LYS A 371 10.31 26.29 -18.59
N SER A 372 10.84 25.19 -18.05
CA SER A 372 10.05 24.21 -17.28
C SER A 372 10.90 23.51 -16.21
N TRP A 373 10.22 23.03 -15.16
CA TRP A 373 10.84 22.19 -14.12
C TRP A 373 9.82 21.23 -13.50
N LEU A 374 10.34 20.16 -12.87
CA LEU A 374 9.57 19.22 -12.08
C LEU A 374 9.82 19.43 -10.58
N ILE A 375 8.75 19.40 -9.80
CA ILE A 375 8.80 19.33 -8.34
C ILE A 375 8.55 17.87 -7.89
N PRO A 376 9.51 17.23 -7.20
CA PRO A 376 9.38 15.88 -6.65
C PRO A 376 8.05 15.64 -5.93
N GLN A 377 7.42 14.49 -6.21
CA GLN A 377 6.18 14.04 -5.54
C GLN A 377 5.03 15.07 -5.53
N TRP A 378 4.96 15.94 -6.54
CA TRP A 378 3.91 16.98 -6.61
C TRP A 378 3.41 17.30 -8.03
N GLY A 379 4.31 17.46 -9.01
CA GLY A 379 3.89 18.03 -10.30
C GLY A 379 5.00 18.67 -11.12
N GLY A 380 4.62 19.39 -12.17
CA GLY A 380 5.52 20.15 -13.04
C GLY A 380 4.98 21.53 -13.38
N VAL A 381 5.89 22.48 -13.60
CA VAL A 381 5.57 23.87 -13.98
C VAL A 381 6.23 24.19 -15.32
N ILE A 382 5.53 24.96 -16.14
CA ILE A 382 5.98 25.47 -17.44
C ILE A 382 5.67 26.96 -17.48
N ILE A 383 6.63 27.77 -17.93
CA ILE A 383 6.44 29.19 -18.22
C ILE A 383 6.40 29.36 -19.74
N GLN A 384 5.40 30.05 -20.25
CA GLN A 384 5.26 30.36 -21.68
C GLN A 384 4.59 31.72 -21.88
N PRO A 385 4.93 32.47 -22.95
CA PRO A 385 4.40 33.82 -23.16
C PRO A 385 2.94 33.86 -23.61
N ASN A 386 2.42 32.76 -24.16
CA ASN A 386 1.10 32.69 -24.78
C ASN A 386 0.52 31.26 -24.71
N VAL A 387 -0.79 31.11 -24.88
CA VAL A 387 -1.55 29.85 -24.74
C VAL A 387 -1.95 29.25 -26.11
N ASP A 388 -1.71 29.98 -27.22
CA ASP A 388 -2.11 29.58 -28.58
C ASP A 388 -1.60 28.20 -29.03
N ASP A 389 -0.40 27.78 -28.60
CA ASP A 389 0.11 26.42 -28.80
C ASP A 389 0.38 25.71 -27.46
N LEU A 390 -0.42 24.69 -27.18
CA LEU A 390 -0.30 23.82 -26.00
C LEU A 390 0.56 22.57 -26.27
N ARG A 391 0.96 22.28 -27.52
CA ARG A 391 1.71 21.07 -27.89
C ARG A 391 3.06 20.96 -27.16
N PRO A 392 3.91 22.01 -27.05
CA PRO A 392 5.17 21.93 -26.29
C PRO A 392 4.92 21.67 -24.80
N ALA A 393 3.85 22.24 -24.25
CA ALA A 393 3.47 22.06 -22.86
C ALA A 393 3.00 20.62 -22.57
N MET A 394 2.12 20.05 -23.39
CA MET A 394 1.63 18.67 -23.22
C MET A 394 2.74 17.63 -23.41
N LEU A 395 3.67 17.83 -24.34
CA LEU A 395 4.84 16.95 -24.50
C LEU A 395 5.80 17.04 -23.29
N THR A 396 5.98 18.23 -22.74
CA THR A 396 6.76 18.42 -21.51
C THR A 396 6.07 17.80 -20.29
N PHE A 397 4.75 17.96 -20.15
CA PHE A 397 3.96 17.31 -19.11
C PHE A 397 3.92 15.79 -19.24
N SER A 398 3.95 15.24 -20.45
CA SER A 398 4.10 13.81 -20.71
C SER A 398 5.41 13.26 -20.12
N ASN A 399 6.53 13.95 -20.37
CA ASN A 399 7.83 13.59 -19.80
C ASN A 399 7.87 13.78 -18.27
N HIS A 400 7.24 14.83 -17.75
CA HIS A 400 7.08 15.06 -16.32
C HIS A 400 6.24 13.96 -15.65
N LEU A 401 5.14 13.54 -16.26
CA LEU A 401 4.29 12.44 -15.79
C LEU A 401 5.06 11.11 -15.73
N LEU A 402 5.78 10.76 -16.80
CA LEU A 402 6.65 9.59 -16.84
C LEU A 402 7.68 9.59 -15.69
N ALA A 403 8.32 10.72 -15.43
CA ALA A 403 9.27 10.87 -14.34
C ALA A 403 8.62 10.86 -12.93
N LEU A 404 7.37 11.32 -12.79
CA LEU A 404 6.59 11.29 -11.55
C LEU A 404 6.08 9.88 -11.22
N ILE A 405 5.61 9.12 -12.21
CA ILE A 405 5.22 7.71 -12.02
C ILE A 405 6.47 6.83 -11.86
N GLY A 406 7.66 7.32 -12.23
CA GLY A 406 8.94 6.67 -12.00
C GLY A 406 9.34 5.67 -13.10
N ALA A 407 8.93 5.93 -14.34
CA ALA A 407 9.31 5.12 -15.50
C ALA A 407 10.82 5.21 -15.80
N PRO A 408 11.42 4.14 -16.37
CA PRO A 408 12.80 4.19 -16.85
C PRO A 408 12.98 5.21 -17.98
N GLU A 409 14.19 5.72 -18.13
CA GLU A 409 14.49 6.86 -19.01
C GLU A 409 15.13 6.43 -20.35
N SER A 410 15.75 5.25 -20.43
CA SER A 410 16.42 4.76 -21.65
C SER A 410 15.53 4.07 -22.67
N LEU A 411 14.36 3.55 -22.25
CA LEU A 411 13.56 2.59 -23.03
C LEU A 411 12.46 3.22 -23.89
N THR A 412 11.97 2.47 -24.89
CA THR A 412 10.75 2.79 -25.65
C THR A 412 9.49 2.64 -24.78
N LEU A 413 8.42 3.37 -25.11
CA LEU A 413 7.23 3.47 -24.24
C LEU A 413 6.61 2.10 -23.86
N PRO A 414 6.43 1.12 -24.77
CA PRO A 414 5.92 -0.20 -24.38
C PRO A 414 6.82 -0.92 -23.36
N LEU A 415 8.15 -0.85 -23.54
CA LEU A 415 9.09 -1.44 -22.59
C LEU A 415 9.10 -0.69 -21.25
N ARG A 416 9.01 0.65 -21.25
CA ARG A 416 8.85 1.44 -20.01
C ARG A 416 7.63 0.98 -19.21
N LEU A 417 6.49 0.76 -19.87
CA LEU A 417 5.26 0.29 -19.24
C LEU A 417 5.41 -1.14 -18.70
N ASN A 418 5.95 -2.07 -19.49
CA ASN A 418 6.15 -3.46 -19.09
C ASN A 418 7.11 -3.58 -17.89
N THR A 419 8.23 -2.84 -17.90
CA THR A 419 9.13 -2.70 -16.76
C THR A 419 8.40 -2.13 -15.54
N LEU A 420 7.58 -1.09 -15.71
CA LEU A 420 6.86 -0.45 -14.62
C LEU A 420 5.81 -1.39 -14.00
N THR A 421 5.09 -2.18 -14.80
CA THR A 421 4.18 -3.25 -14.33
C THR A 421 4.89 -4.19 -13.35
N ARG A 422 6.08 -4.70 -13.72
CA ARG A 422 6.89 -5.62 -12.89
C ARG A 422 7.52 -4.95 -11.66
N VAL A 423 8.03 -3.73 -11.81
CA VAL A 423 8.57 -2.93 -10.69
C VAL A 423 7.46 -2.58 -9.67
N ARG A 424 6.22 -2.36 -10.12
CA ARG A 424 5.07 -2.10 -9.23
C ARG A 424 4.48 -3.39 -8.63
N SER A 425 4.41 -4.52 -9.36
CA SER A 425 3.97 -5.81 -8.79
C SER A 425 4.91 -6.25 -7.66
N ALA A 426 6.23 -6.14 -7.88
CA ALA A 426 7.26 -6.36 -6.88
C ALA A 426 7.08 -5.47 -5.64
N GLY A 427 6.94 -4.15 -5.85
CA GLY A 427 6.80 -3.17 -4.77
C GLY A 427 5.55 -3.37 -3.92
N LEU A 428 4.42 -3.76 -4.54
CA LEU A 428 3.18 -4.07 -3.84
C LEU A 428 3.28 -5.37 -3.03
N LEU A 429 3.85 -6.45 -3.61
CA LEU A 429 4.06 -7.71 -2.91
C LEU A 429 4.91 -7.51 -1.64
N LEU A 430 6.01 -6.77 -1.75
CA LEU A 430 6.90 -6.44 -0.63
C LEU A 430 6.25 -5.53 0.41
N LYS A 431 5.37 -4.60 0.00
CA LYS A 431 4.59 -3.76 0.92
C LYS A 431 3.57 -4.60 1.69
N ALA A 432 2.77 -5.40 0.99
CA ALA A 432 1.74 -6.25 1.59
C ALA A 432 2.31 -7.28 2.58
N SER A 433 3.42 -7.94 2.24
CA SER A 433 4.08 -8.88 3.14
C SER A 433 4.67 -8.20 4.39
N SER A 434 5.23 -7.00 4.25
CA SER A 434 5.73 -6.20 5.38
C SER A 434 4.58 -5.71 6.28
N THR A 435 3.42 -5.36 5.71
CA THR A 435 2.19 -5.05 6.47
C THR A 435 1.68 -6.28 7.23
N LEU A 436 1.65 -7.47 6.63
CA LEU A 436 1.31 -8.72 7.35
C LEU A 436 2.26 -8.99 8.51
N GLY A 437 3.57 -8.88 8.31
CA GLY A 437 4.56 -9.05 9.39
C GLY A 437 4.40 -8.03 10.51
N SER A 438 4.04 -6.80 10.17
CA SER A 438 3.75 -5.74 11.14
C SER A 438 2.49 -6.05 11.96
N LEU A 439 1.44 -6.57 11.32
CA LEU A 439 0.22 -7.06 11.99
C LEU A 439 0.51 -8.26 12.91
N ALA A 440 1.29 -9.24 12.43
CA ALA A 440 1.67 -10.42 13.22
C ALA A 440 2.47 -10.02 14.47
N ARG A 441 3.49 -9.16 14.32
CA ARG A 441 4.29 -8.63 15.44
C ARG A 441 3.43 -7.86 16.45
N LEU A 442 2.43 -7.09 15.98
CA LEU A 442 1.49 -6.38 16.84
C LEU A 442 0.54 -7.32 17.62
N THR A 443 -0.01 -8.35 16.98
CA THR A 443 -0.94 -9.31 17.63
C THR A 443 -0.24 -10.24 18.63
N LEU A 444 1.08 -10.43 18.50
CA LEU A 444 1.93 -11.04 19.52
C LEU A 444 2.22 -10.08 20.69
N ALA A 445 2.53 -8.82 20.40
CA ALA A 445 2.86 -7.81 21.41
C ALA A 445 1.66 -7.40 22.29
N LEU A 446 0.44 -7.48 21.76
CA LEU A 446 -0.79 -7.05 22.42
C LEU A 446 -1.79 -8.22 22.57
N PRO A 447 -1.55 -9.19 23.48
CA PRO A 447 -2.34 -10.41 23.54
C PRO A 447 -3.80 -10.22 24.01
N SER A 448 -4.14 -9.05 24.57
CA SER A 448 -5.45 -8.74 25.15
C SER A 448 -6.39 -7.93 24.25
N ILE A 449 -6.08 -7.76 22.96
CA ILE A 449 -6.99 -7.08 22.00
C ILE A 449 -7.97 -8.06 21.39
N SER A 450 -9.19 -7.59 21.09
CA SER A 450 -10.12 -8.32 20.21
C SER A 450 -9.58 -8.34 18.79
N ILE A 451 -9.68 -9.49 18.12
CA ILE A 451 -9.38 -9.62 16.68
C ILE A 451 -10.70 -10.02 16.00
N PRO A 452 -11.36 -9.11 15.25
CA PRO A 452 -12.62 -9.41 14.57
C PRO A 452 -12.37 -10.29 13.34
N ARG A 453 -13.42 -10.97 12.86
CA ARG A 453 -13.32 -11.89 11.71
C ARG A 453 -12.83 -11.21 10.44
N SER A 454 -13.24 -9.96 10.19
CA SER A 454 -12.77 -9.14 9.06
C SER A 454 -11.25 -9.02 8.94
N VAL A 455 -10.51 -9.11 10.05
CA VAL A 455 -9.04 -9.13 10.05
C VAL A 455 -8.49 -10.50 9.66
N ALA A 456 -9.10 -11.60 10.12
CA ALA A 456 -8.72 -12.95 9.70
C ALA A 456 -9.08 -13.23 8.23
N ASP A 457 -10.24 -12.73 7.77
CA ASP A 457 -10.69 -12.77 6.38
C ASP A 457 -9.77 -11.91 5.48
N GLY A 458 -9.35 -10.73 5.96
CA GLY A 458 -8.38 -9.88 5.30
C GLY A 458 -6.98 -10.51 5.22
N VAL A 459 -6.52 -11.18 6.28
CA VAL A 459 -5.22 -11.90 6.29
C VAL A 459 -5.24 -13.11 5.36
N SER A 460 -6.33 -13.90 5.34
CA SER A 460 -6.42 -15.06 4.46
C SER A 460 -6.50 -14.68 2.98
N THR A 461 -7.28 -13.65 2.63
CA THR A 461 -7.32 -13.09 1.27
C THR A 461 -5.98 -12.48 0.87
N THR A 462 -5.30 -11.76 1.77
CA THR A 462 -3.94 -11.26 1.52
C THR A 462 -2.98 -12.40 1.18
N ILE A 463 -2.95 -13.48 1.96
CA ILE A 463 -2.03 -14.61 1.76
C ILE A 463 -2.31 -15.32 0.42
N ALA A 464 -3.59 -15.57 0.08
CA ALA A 464 -3.96 -16.21 -1.18
C ALA A 464 -3.57 -15.35 -2.40
N HIS A 465 -3.81 -14.04 -2.35
CA HIS A 465 -3.41 -13.14 -3.44
C HIS A 465 -1.90 -12.87 -3.47
N LEU A 466 -1.18 -12.95 -2.34
CA LEU A 466 0.29 -12.92 -2.31
C LEU A 466 0.90 -14.14 -3.00
N GLU A 467 0.34 -15.34 -2.79
CA GLU A 467 0.77 -16.58 -3.45
C GLU A 467 0.55 -16.50 -4.97
N ALA A 468 -0.65 -16.09 -5.40
CA ALA A 468 -0.96 -15.86 -6.81
C ALA A 468 -0.09 -14.75 -7.44
N ALA A 469 0.16 -13.65 -6.72
CA ALA A 469 1.05 -12.58 -7.17
C ALA A 469 2.49 -13.06 -7.33
N CYS A 470 3.00 -13.87 -6.39
CA CYS A 470 4.36 -14.43 -6.43
C CYS A 470 4.59 -15.28 -7.69
N GLY A 471 3.62 -16.13 -8.06
CA GLY A 471 3.68 -16.91 -9.30
C GLY A 471 3.54 -16.07 -10.57
N GLY A 472 2.76 -14.99 -10.52
CA GLY A 472 2.45 -14.13 -11.67
C GLY A 472 3.31 -12.86 -11.84
N LEU A 473 4.39 -12.69 -11.07
CA LEU A 473 5.14 -11.42 -10.92
C LEU A 473 5.54 -10.72 -12.24
N GLY A 474 5.74 -11.48 -13.31
CA GLY A 474 6.23 -10.98 -14.60
C GLY A 474 5.23 -10.17 -15.44
N GLY A 475 3.93 -10.22 -15.14
CA GLY A 475 2.88 -9.66 -16.00
C GLY A 475 1.68 -9.05 -15.26
N VAL A 476 0.68 -8.59 -16.03
CA VAL A 476 -0.47 -7.80 -15.51
C VAL A 476 -1.28 -8.57 -14.45
N ALA A 477 -1.41 -9.89 -14.59
CA ALA A 477 -2.11 -10.74 -13.62
C ALA A 477 -1.44 -10.74 -12.22
N GLY A 478 -0.10 -10.68 -12.16
CA GLY A 478 0.63 -10.53 -10.90
C GLY A 478 0.39 -9.16 -10.26
N LEU A 479 0.27 -8.10 -11.08
CA LEU A 479 -0.01 -6.75 -10.61
C LEU A 479 -1.41 -6.62 -9.98
N GLU A 480 -2.47 -7.17 -10.59
CA GLU A 480 -3.82 -7.12 -9.98
C GLU A 480 -3.89 -7.93 -8.67
N ASN A 481 -3.28 -9.12 -8.62
CA ASN A 481 -3.21 -9.89 -7.38
C ASN A 481 -2.43 -9.13 -6.30
N ALA A 482 -1.31 -8.48 -6.64
CA ALA A 482 -0.54 -7.66 -5.70
C ALA A 482 -1.32 -6.43 -5.19
N ARG A 483 -2.18 -5.81 -6.02
CA ARG A 483 -3.10 -4.74 -5.60
C ARG A 483 -4.10 -5.26 -4.56
N VAL A 484 -4.79 -6.37 -4.85
CA VAL A 484 -5.82 -6.92 -3.95
C VAL A 484 -5.21 -7.39 -2.62
N ALA A 485 -4.01 -8.00 -2.67
CA ALA A 485 -3.26 -8.35 -1.47
C ALA A 485 -2.91 -7.12 -0.61
N GLU A 486 -2.45 -6.04 -1.24
CA GLU A 486 -2.06 -4.82 -0.51
C GLU A 486 -3.27 -4.07 0.09
N GLU A 487 -4.37 -3.95 -0.67
CA GLU A 487 -5.62 -3.37 -0.17
C GLU A 487 -6.18 -4.19 1.01
N ALA A 488 -6.18 -5.52 0.90
CA ALA A 488 -6.62 -6.42 1.98
C ALA A 488 -5.71 -6.32 3.21
N ALA A 489 -4.39 -6.20 3.02
CA ALA A 489 -3.41 -6.06 4.10
C ALA A 489 -3.56 -4.74 4.86
N GLU A 490 -3.65 -3.61 4.14
CA GLU A 490 -3.87 -2.30 4.77
C GLU A 490 -5.24 -2.23 5.44
N LYS A 491 -6.29 -2.78 4.82
CA LYS A 491 -7.63 -2.88 5.42
C LYS A 491 -7.63 -3.72 6.69
N ALA A 492 -6.94 -4.86 6.72
CA ALA A 492 -6.81 -5.69 7.92
C ALA A 492 -5.99 -5.01 9.03
N PHE A 493 -4.98 -4.20 8.67
CA PHE A 493 -4.14 -3.47 9.62
C PHE A 493 -4.83 -2.21 10.19
N PHE A 494 -5.58 -1.48 9.37
CA PHE A 494 -6.29 -0.24 9.75
C PHE A 494 -7.77 -0.45 10.10
N GLU A 495 -8.26 -1.70 10.10
CA GLU A 495 -9.57 -2.06 10.66
C GLU A 495 -9.73 -1.50 12.08
N LYS A 496 -10.98 -1.28 12.50
CA LYS A 496 -11.36 -0.52 13.71
C LYS A 496 -11.03 -1.21 15.06
N ILE A 497 -10.00 -2.05 15.10
CA ILE A 497 -9.43 -2.76 16.25
C ILE A 497 -9.01 -1.79 17.36
N PHE A 498 -8.38 -0.66 16.99
CA PHE A 498 -7.68 0.22 17.92
C PHE A 498 -8.57 1.29 18.59
N LYS A 499 -9.89 1.29 18.35
CA LYS A 499 -10.80 2.10 19.18
C LYS A 499 -11.14 1.28 20.42
N ALA A 500 -10.64 1.72 21.58
CA ALA A 500 -10.96 1.13 22.89
C ALA A 500 -12.46 0.87 23.00
N PRO A 501 -12.88 -0.27 23.59
CA PRO A 501 -14.21 -0.85 23.38
C PRO A 501 -15.30 0.15 23.74
N THR A 502 -15.85 0.78 22.71
CA THR A 502 -16.97 1.69 22.82
C THR A 502 -18.21 0.82 22.97
N THR A 503 -18.74 0.75 24.19
CA THR A 503 -19.88 -0.09 24.57
C THR A 503 -20.91 -0.13 23.44
N THR A 504 -21.21 -1.33 22.94
CA THR A 504 -22.19 -1.53 21.89
C THR A 504 -23.58 -1.18 22.44
N GLN A 505 -23.95 0.10 22.30
CA GLN A 505 -25.28 0.59 22.68
C GLN A 505 -26.31 -0.21 21.88
N ILE A 506 -27.06 -1.05 22.59
CA ILE A 506 -28.20 -1.76 22.02
C ILE A 506 -29.19 -0.68 21.58
N SER A 507 -29.50 -0.64 20.29
CA SER A 507 -30.30 0.44 19.70
C SER A 507 -31.76 0.36 20.18
N THR A 508 -32.05 1.00 21.31
CA THR A 508 -33.41 1.20 21.80
C THR A 508 -34.13 2.16 20.85
N SER A 509 -35.05 1.63 20.06
CA SER A 509 -35.81 2.37 19.06
C SER A 509 -36.66 3.47 19.70
N HIS A 510 -36.24 4.73 19.57
CA HIS A 510 -37.07 5.89 19.87
C HIS A 510 -37.98 6.18 18.66
N PRO A 511 -39.30 6.33 18.82
CA PRO A 511 -40.19 6.68 17.71
C PRO A 511 -39.92 8.12 17.21
N PRO A 512 -40.08 8.39 15.90
CA PRO A 512 -39.85 9.72 15.33
C PRO A 512 -40.94 10.73 15.70
N PRO A 513 -40.63 12.03 15.76
CA PRO A 513 -41.62 13.09 15.92
C PRO A 513 -42.47 13.29 14.65
N PRO A 514 -43.70 13.84 14.76
CA PRO A 514 -44.58 14.07 13.62
C PRO A 514 -44.10 15.23 12.71
N PRO A 515 -44.44 15.21 11.41
CA PRO A 515 -44.04 16.24 10.45
C PRO A 515 -44.86 17.54 10.58
N PRO A 516 -44.30 18.69 10.17
CA PRO A 516 -45.01 19.97 10.13
C PRO A 516 -46.02 20.06 8.95
N PRO A 517 -47.05 20.92 9.04
CA PRO A 517 -48.04 21.08 7.98
C PRO A 517 -47.53 21.90 6.78
N THR A 518 -47.87 21.48 5.56
CA THR A 518 -47.59 22.21 4.32
C THR A 518 -48.64 23.29 4.01
N PRO A 519 -48.25 24.45 3.43
CA PRO A 519 -49.16 25.55 3.12
C PRO A 519 -50.00 25.32 1.84
N GLN A 520 -51.12 26.04 1.72
CA GLN A 520 -52.01 26.03 0.55
C GLN A 520 -51.89 27.33 -0.28
N SER A 521 -52.02 27.20 -1.60
CA SER A 521 -52.26 28.30 -2.56
C SER A 521 -52.83 27.72 -3.89
N PRO A 522 -53.39 28.52 -4.84
CA PRO A 522 -54.81 28.34 -5.15
C PRO A 522 -55.18 28.00 -6.62
N ARG A 523 -56.50 27.80 -6.82
CA ARG A 523 -57.25 27.75 -8.11
C ARG A 523 -57.17 29.10 -8.89
N PRO A 524 -57.66 29.24 -10.15
CA PRO A 524 -58.61 28.42 -10.94
C PRO A 524 -58.13 28.18 -12.42
N PRO A 525 -58.95 28.00 -13.50
CA PRO A 525 -60.37 27.61 -13.67
C PRO A 525 -60.57 26.40 -14.63
N SER A 526 -61.76 26.24 -15.23
CA SER A 526 -62.18 25.27 -16.27
C SER A 526 -63.40 25.85 -17.03
N PRO A 527 -64.04 25.21 -18.05
CA PRO A 527 -63.72 24.04 -18.91
C PRO A 527 -63.87 24.38 -20.43
N GLN A 528 -63.96 23.40 -21.36
CA GLN A 528 -64.73 23.47 -22.64
C GLN A 528 -64.90 22.07 -23.33
N LEU A 529 -65.59 21.99 -24.48
CA LEU A 529 -66.35 20.81 -25.00
C LEU A 529 -65.74 19.93 -26.15
N GLN A 530 -66.00 18.62 -26.05
CA GLN A 530 -66.57 17.65 -27.06
C GLN A 530 -66.09 17.53 -28.54
N THR A 531 -65.55 16.33 -28.90
CA THR A 531 -65.98 15.29 -29.91
C THR A 531 -66.59 15.67 -31.30
N PRO A 532 -66.56 14.82 -32.39
CA PRO A 532 -66.59 13.33 -32.42
C PRO A 532 -65.92 12.51 -33.59
N GLN A 533 -65.82 11.17 -33.40
CA GLN A 533 -65.99 10.00 -34.33
C GLN A 533 -65.34 9.95 -35.75
N SER A 534 -64.48 8.97 -36.12
CA SER A 534 -64.70 7.52 -36.49
C SER A 534 -64.94 7.27 -38.02
N PRO A 535 -64.86 6.05 -38.65
CA PRO A 535 -64.94 4.68 -38.11
C PRO A 535 -64.09 3.52 -38.76
N ARG A 536 -64.24 2.28 -38.23
CA ARG A 536 -64.16 0.92 -38.90
C ARG A 536 -62.77 0.33 -39.28
N ARG A 537 -62.52 -1.02 -39.28
CA ARG A 537 -63.30 -2.22 -38.87
C ARG A 537 -62.45 -3.53 -38.70
N GLN A 538 -62.59 -4.25 -37.55
CA GLN A 538 -62.43 -5.72 -37.28
C GLN A 538 -61.10 -6.44 -37.65
N THR A 539 -60.59 -7.43 -36.90
CA THR A 539 -61.16 -8.75 -36.50
C THR A 539 -60.61 -9.19 -35.11
N ASN A 540 -61.41 -9.62 -34.12
CA ASN A 540 -62.03 -10.93 -33.82
C ASN A 540 -61.39 -11.60 -32.57
N THR A 541 -62.24 -12.17 -31.71
CA THR A 541 -61.98 -12.82 -30.40
C THR A 541 -62.33 -14.34 -30.49
N PRO A 542 -62.27 -15.24 -29.46
CA PRO A 542 -62.25 -15.03 -28.00
C PRO A 542 -61.36 -15.94 -27.09
N PRO A 543 -61.24 -15.64 -25.78
CA PRO A 543 -60.62 -16.49 -24.73
C PRO A 543 -61.68 -17.27 -23.90
N PRO A 544 -61.27 -18.26 -23.06
CA PRO A 544 -60.95 -18.02 -21.64
C PRO A 544 -59.58 -18.67 -21.26
N SER A 545 -59.16 -19.06 -20.04
CA SER A 545 -59.69 -19.26 -18.66
C SER A 545 -58.50 -19.50 -17.70
N THR A 546 -58.57 -19.59 -16.36
CA THR A 546 -59.13 -18.81 -15.23
C THR A 546 -58.45 -19.35 -13.93
N HIS A 547 -58.49 -18.58 -12.83
CA HIS A 547 -58.27 -18.97 -11.41
C HIS A 547 -56.86 -19.10 -10.79
N GLN A 548 -56.60 -18.12 -9.91
CA GLN A 548 -55.70 -18.13 -8.76
C GLN A 548 -56.15 -19.12 -7.66
N ALA A 549 -55.23 -19.53 -6.78
CA ALA A 549 -55.51 -19.67 -5.34
C ALA A 549 -54.23 -19.55 -4.49
N LYS A 550 -54.38 -19.19 -3.21
CA LYS A 550 -53.31 -19.08 -2.20
C LYS A 550 -53.35 -20.31 -1.28
N MET A 551 -52.21 -20.70 -0.67
CA MET A 551 -51.96 -20.52 0.78
C MET A 551 -50.70 -21.26 1.31
N LEU A 552 -50.12 -20.68 2.35
CA LEU A 552 -49.14 -21.24 3.31
C LEU A 552 -49.86 -21.57 4.63
N PRO A 553 -49.23 -22.15 5.66
CA PRO A 553 -48.19 -23.20 5.68
C PRO A 553 -48.56 -24.32 6.70
N ARG A 554 -47.72 -25.37 6.84
CA ARG A 554 -47.62 -26.11 8.12
C ARG A 554 -46.28 -26.83 8.30
N LEU A 555 -45.81 -26.88 9.55
CA LEU A 555 -44.71 -27.75 9.97
C LEU A 555 -45.16 -29.21 9.96
N LEU A 556 -44.20 -30.14 9.81
CA LEU A 556 -44.06 -31.21 10.81
C LEU A 556 -42.63 -31.75 10.87
N LEU A 557 -42.27 -32.24 12.05
CA LEU A 557 -40.95 -32.78 12.39
C LEU A 557 -40.98 -34.31 12.25
N THR A 558 -40.04 -34.91 11.54
CA THR A 558 -39.75 -36.36 11.68
C THR A 558 -38.25 -36.62 11.65
N ALA A 559 -37.78 -37.48 12.55
CA ALA A 559 -36.41 -37.98 12.57
C ALA A 559 -36.40 -39.47 12.21
N ARG A 560 -35.35 -39.93 11.52
CA ARG A 560 -34.98 -41.35 11.43
C ARG A 560 -33.46 -41.49 11.20
N SER A 561 -32.97 -42.72 11.32
CA SER A 561 -31.58 -43.02 11.71
C SER A 561 -30.84 -43.89 10.68
N ALA A 562 -29.56 -44.14 10.95
CA ALA A 562 -28.58 -44.94 10.20
C ALA A 562 -28.06 -44.28 8.89
N LEU A 563 -26.87 -44.62 8.38
CA LEU A 563 -25.90 -45.67 8.75
C LEU A 563 -24.50 -45.11 9.11
N ARG A 564 -23.66 -45.97 9.71
CA ARG A 564 -22.18 -45.82 9.73
C ARG A 564 -21.58 -46.16 8.35
N PRO A 565 -20.31 -45.80 8.13
CA PRO A 565 -19.35 -46.84 7.75
C PRO A 565 -18.20 -46.98 8.76
N SER A 566 -17.42 -48.04 8.65
CA SER A 566 -16.21 -48.27 9.45
C SER A 566 -15.10 -48.81 8.55
N ALA A 567 -13.93 -48.16 8.59
CA ALA A 567 -12.67 -48.62 8.01
C ALA A 567 -11.57 -48.23 9.02
N CYS A 568 -11.03 -49.18 9.78
CA CYS A 568 -9.90 -50.05 9.42
C CYS A 568 -8.55 -49.39 9.72
N LEU A 569 -7.98 -49.78 10.88
CA LEU A 569 -6.64 -49.41 11.32
C LEU A 569 -5.58 -50.09 10.47
N ALA A 570 -4.73 -49.32 9.80
CA ALA A 570 -3.47 -49.80 9.23
C ALA A 570 -2.29 -49.36 10.12
N LYS A 571 -1.55 -50.32 10.68
CA LYS A 571 -0.29 -50.05 11.38
C LYS A 571 0.86 -50.10 10.38
N CYS A 572 1.55 -48.99 10.16
CA CYS A 572 2.85 -49.00 9.48
C CYS A 572 3.98 -48.97 10.52
N VAL A 573 4.90 -49.92 10.41
CA VAL A 573 6.04 -50.09 11.34
C VAL A 573 7.30 -49.48 10.72
N VAL A 574 8.12 -48.84 11.55
CA VAL A 574 9.41 -48.25 11.16
C VAL A 574 10.47 -49.34 10.93
N PRO A 575 11.22 -49.29 9.82
CA PRO A 575 12.59 -49.77 9.77
C PRO A 575 13.60 -48.60 9.87
N ARG A 576 14.71 -48.85 10.55
CA ARG A 576 15.79 -47.90 10.84
C ARG A 576 17.08 -48.40 10.18
N ALA A 577 17.64 -47.65 9.24
CA ALA A 577 18.93 -47.91 8.61
C ALA A 577 19.74 -46.59 8.60
N THR A 578 20.73 -46.40 9.48
CA THR A 578 22.14 -46.88 9.40
C THR A 578 22.92 -46.28 8.23
N ALA A 579 23.76 -45.29 8.53
CA ALA A 579 24.76 -44.77 7.63
C ALA A 579 26.03 -45.64 7.62
N PRO A 580 26.88 -45.55 6.58
CA PRO A 580 28.28 -45.94 6.63
C PRO A 580 29.21 -44.72 6.75
N LEU A 581 30.16 -44.76 7.70
CA LEU A 581 31.43 -44.02 7.59
C LEU A 581 32.47 -44.95 6.94
N SER A 582 33.29 -44.42 6.03
CA SER A 582 34.64 -44.90 5.66
C SER A 582 35.18 -44.06 4.49
N THR A 583 36.47 -43.74 4.31
CA THR A 583 37.68 -43.61 5.17
C THR A 583 38.73 -42.85 4.33
N ALA A 584 39.74 -42.23 4.94
CA ALA A 584 40.68 -41.34 4.23
C ALA A 584 41.84 -42.04 3.50
N VAL A 585 42.27 -41.42 2.38
CA VAL A 585 43.64 -41.42 1.80
C VAL A 585 43.80 -40.02 1.17
N LEU A 586 44.72 -39.08 1.49
CA LEU A 586 46.07 -39.02 2.11
C LEU A 586 47.21 -39.00 1.08
N ALA A 587 48.03 -37.94 1.13
CA ALA A 587 49.23 -37.62 0.32
C ALA A 587 48.95 -36.99 -1.08
N LYS A 588 49.85 -36.18 -1.67
CA LYS A 588 51.23 -35.81 -1.27
C LYS A 588 51.63 -34.37 -1.68
N THR A 589 52.77 -33.93 -1.15
CA THR A 589 53.42 -32.60 -1.26
C THR A 589 54.24 -32.36 -2.54
N ALA A 590 54.29 -31.10 -3.01
CA ALA A 590 55.45 -30.37 -3.61
C ALA A 590 54.93 -29.23 -4.52
N ALA A 591 55.69 -28.19 -4.91
CA ALA A 591 56.80 -27.43 -4.30
C ALA A 591 56.98 -26.15 -5.16
N ALA A 592 57.70 -25.12 -4.68
CA ALA A 592 57.76 -23.81 -5.31
C ALA A 592 58.55 -23.75 -6.64
N ALA A 593 58.16 -22.80 -7.51
CA ALA A 593 59.06 -22.15 -8.48
C ALA A 593 58.65 -20.67 -8.66
N THR A 594 59.62 -19.77 -8.82
CA THR A 594 59.43 -18.31 -8.90
C THR A 594 59.91 -17.76 -10.24
N THR A 595 59.12 -16.90 -10.88
CA THR A 595 59.64 -15.90 -11.84
C THR A 595 58.84 -14.61 -11.78
N ARG A 596 59.52 -13.48 -11.97
CA ARG A 596 59.01 -12.10 -11.91
C ARG A 596 59.60 -11.31 -13.09
N PRO A 597 58.87 -10.36 -13.66
CA PRO A 597 59.36 -8.96 -13.70
C PRO A 597 58.22 -7.96 -13.35
N THR A 598 58.35 -6.83 -12.65
CA THR A 598 59.30 -5.68 -12.68
C THR A 598 59.37 -5.00 -14.05
N ALA A 599 58.62 -3.93 -14.31
CA ALA A 599 58.95 -2.53 -13.95
C ALA A 599 57.73 -1.61 -14.26
N VAL A 600 57.59 -0.34 -13.85
CA VAL A 600 58.37 0.56 -12.98
C VAL A 600 57.44 1.64 -12.34
N SER A 601 57.97 2.48 -11.46
CA SER A 601 57.39 3.70 -10.83
C SER A 601 56.56 4.63 -11.77
N ALA A 602 55.73 5.56 -11.29
CA ALA A 602 55.78 6.24 -9.99
C ALA A 602 54.42 6.72 -9.45
N ALA A 603 54.36 6.93 -8.13
CA ALA A 603 53.24 7.59 -7.45
C ALA A 603 53.53 9.09 -7.27
N VAL A 604 52.62 9.96 -7.73
CA VAL A 604 52.64 11.40 -7.43
C VAL A 604 51.59 11.70 -6.35
N VAL A 605 52.04 12.01 -5.14
CA VAL A 605 51.16 12.33 -4.01
C VAL A 605 50.69 13.79 -4.11
N VAL A 606 49.58 14.04 -4.81
CA VAL A 606 48.89 15.33 -4.75
C VAL A 606 47.96 15.35 -3.54
N LYS A 607 48.45 15.88 -2.40
CA LYS A 607 47.57 16.32 -1.32
C LYS A 607 46.78 17.54 -1.78
N LYS A 608 45.51 17.38 -2.12
CA LYS A 608 44.56 18.49 -2.23
C LYS A 608 43.45 18.31 -1.20
N GLY A 609 43.56 19.02 -0.09
CA GLY A 609 42.47 19.11 0.88
C GLY A 609 41.30 19.86 0.25
N VAL A 610 40.13 19.23 0.26
CA VAL A 610 38.84 19.88 0.03
C VAL A 610 37.96 19.40 1.18
N ASP A 611 37.57 20.31 2.05
CA ASP A 611 36.68 19.99 3.16
C ASP A 611 35.29 19.66 2.61
N GLY A 612 35.05 18.35 2.43
CA GLY A 612 33.77 17.80 2.05
C GLY A 612 32.73 18.04 3.14
N VAL A 613 32.15 19.23 3.16
CA VAL A 613 30.99 19.57 4.00
C VAL A 613 29.85 18.68 3.55
N THR A 614 29.66 17.55 4.23
CA THR A 614 28.48 16.70 4.07
C THR A 614 27.28 17.48 4.59
N GLU A 615 26.64 18.27 3.72
CA GLU A 615 25.41 18.97 4.04
C GLU A 615 24.26 17.96 4.16
N GLN A 616 24.22 17.32 5.33
CA GLN A 616 23.14 16.44 5.73
C GLN A 616 21.88 17.30 5.92
N VAL A 617 21.10 17.45 4.84
CA VAL A 617 19.85 18.23 4.80
C VAL A 617 18.87 17.67 5.83
N ARG A 618 18.94 18.26 7.02
CA ARG A 618 18.28 17.77 8.22
C ARG A 618 16.82 18.22 8.19
N GLY A 619 15.99 17.43 7.53
CA GLY A 619 14.58 17.69 7.24
C GLY A 619 13.86 18.44 8.36
N MET A 620 13.12 19.49 7.98
CA MET A 620 12.64 20.54 8.87
C MET A 620 11.92 19.96 10.10
N LYS A 621 12.61 19.95 11.24
CA LYS A 621 12.09 19.38 12.49
C LYS A 621 11.04 20.31 13.10
N VAL A 622 9.80 20.21 12.59
CA VAL A 622 8.62 20.82 13.18
C VAL A 622 8.52 20.39 14.64
N ARG A 623 8.68 21.35 15.55
CA ARG A 623 8.52 21.13 16.98
C ARG A 623 7.09 21.47 17.35
N ALA A 624 6.42 20.60 18.11
CA ALA A 624 5.09 20.88 18.63
C ALA A 624 5.07 22.26 19.32
N SER A 625 4.25 23.18 18.78
CA SER A 625 4.10 24.51 19.37
C SER A 625 3.29 24.41 20.66
N VAL A 626 3.67 25.19 21.67
CA VAL A 626 3.09 25.11 23.01
C VAL A 626 2.28 26.39 23.25
N LYS A 627 0.98 26.26 23.50
CA LYS A 627 0.05 27.39 23.59
C LYS A 627 -0.47 27.55 25.04
N LYS A 628 -0.81 28.79 25.43
CA LYS A 628 -1.55 29.04 26.67
C LYS A 628 -3.00 28.60 26.48
N LEU A 629 -3.56 27.89 27.45
CA LEU A 629 -4.93 27.36 27.42
C LEU A 629 -5.93 28.21 28.21
N CYS A 630 -5.45 29.03 29.13
CA CYS A 630 -6.25 29.95 29.95
C CYS A 630 -5.34 31.08 30.48
N GLU A 631 -5.92 32.13 31.05
CA GLU A 631 -5.19 33.31 31.55
C GLU A 631 -4.12 32.96 32.61
N GLY A 632 -4.44 32.01 33.50
CA GLY A 632 -3.49 31.46 34.48
C GLY A 632 -2.30 30.67 33.90
N CYS A 633 -2.14 30.55 32.57
CA CYS A 633 -1.02 29.85 31.93
C CYS A 633 0.19 30.77 31.72
N LYS A 634 1.31 30.44 32.38
CA LYS A 634 2.59 31.14 32.28
C LYS A 634 3.62 30.30 31.52
N SER A 635 4.29 30.91 30.56
CA SER A 635 5.35 30.31 29.74
C SER A 635 6.71 30.45 30.42
N VAL A 636 7.39 29.33 30.69
CA VAL A 636 8.67 29.28 31.39
C VAL A 636 9.71 28.56 30.53
N ARG A 637 10.81 29.26 30.20
CA ARG A 637 11.92 28.70 29.41
C ARG A 637 13.04 28.25 30.36
N ARG A 638 13.27 26.95 30.48
CA ARG A 638 14.38 26.40 31.27
C ARG A 638 15.61 26.25 30.38
N LYS A 639 16.75 26.84 30.77
CA LYS A 639 18.04 26.62 30.07
C LYS A 639 18.37 25.12 30.11
N GLY A 640 18.88 24.58 29.01
CA GLY A 640 19.53 23.26 29.02
C GLY A 640 20.86 23.33 29.76
N GLY A 641 21.44 22.18 30.09
CA GLY A 641 22.81 22.10 30.60
C GLY A 641 23.84 22.58 29.55
N LYS A 642 25.14 22.56 29.91
CA LYS A 642 26.26 23.18 29.16
C LYS A 642 26.40 22.82 27.65
N LYS A 643 25.63 21.87 27.10
CA LYS A 643 25.58 21.53 25.67
C LYS A 643 24.16 21.39 25.08
N GLY A 644 23.11 21.88 25.75
CA GLY A 644 21.70 21.65 25.35
C GLY A 644 20.87 22.91 25.07
N LYS A 645 20.09 22.93 23.98
CA LYS A 645 19.10 23.98 23.71
C LYS A 645 17.96 23.92 24.74
N GLY A 646 17.59 25.07 25.34
CA GLY A 646 16.61 25.14 26.43
C GLY A 646 15.15 24.94 25.99
N HIS A 647 14.39 24.14 26.74
CA HIS A 647 12.98 23.84 26.48
C HIS A 647 12.04 24.93 27.04
N VAL A 648 10.95 25.21 26.30
CA VAL A 648 9.80 25.98 26.78
C VAL A 648 8.78 25.03 27.42
N TYR A 649 8.22 25.47 28.54
CA TYR A 649 7.12 24.83 29.25
C TYR A 649 5.95 25.81 29.39
N ILE A 650 4.72 25.30 29.39
CA ILE A 650 3.57 26.00 29.97
C ILE A 650 3.33 25.39 31.35
N ILE A 651 3.20 26.26 32.35
CA ILE A 651 2.70 25.92 33.69
C ILE A 651 1.46 26.75 33.98
N CYS A 652 0.52 26.21 34.73
CA CYS A 652 -0.68 26.92 35.14
C CYS A 652 -0.85 26.82 36.65
N SER A 653 -1.18 27.94 37.30
CA SER A 653 -1.49 27.99 38.73
C SER A 653 -2.94 27.58 39.05
N LEU A 654 -3.84 27.65 38.07
CA LEU A 654 -5.28 27.37 38.24
C LEU A 654 -5.64 25.91 37.95
N ASN A 655 -4.96 25.25 37.00
CA ASN A 655 -5.26 23.86 36.65
C ASN A 655 -3.99 23.08 36.23
N PRO A 656 -3.59 22.03 36.95
CA PRO A 656 -2.37 21.28 36.64
C PRO A 656 -2.43 20.52 35.30
N LYS A 657 -3.63 20.25 34.75
CA LYS A 657 -3.78 19.58 33.44
C LYS A 657 -3.28 20.43 32.26
N HIS A 658 -3.11 21.74 32.42
CA HIS A 658 -2.59 22.64 31.37
C HIS A 658 -1.05 22.64 31.26
N LYS A 659 -0.36 21.74 31.97
CA LYS A 659 1.11 21.65 31.97
C LYS A 659 1.63 20.98 30.69
N GLN A 660 2.29 21.75 29.84
CA GLN A 660 2.83 21.29 28.54
C GLN A 660 4.36 21.52 28.43
N ARG A 661 5.03 20.76 27.56
CA ARG A 661 6.48 20.86 27.26
C ARG A 661 6.71 20.87 25.74
N GLN A 662 7.62 21.72 25.27
CA GLN A 662 8.09 21.71 23.88
C GLN A 662 9.07 20.55 23.60
N GLY A 663 8.85 19.83 22.50
CA GLY A 663 9.74 18.77 21.98
C GLY A 663 11.06 19.26 21.37
#